data_AF-A0A1K1R4K8-F1
#
_entry.id   AF-A0A1K1R4K8-F1
#
_cell.length_a   1.000
_cell.length_b   1.000
_cell.length_c   1.000
_cell.angle_alpha   90.00
_cell.angle_beta   90.00
_cell.angle_gamma   90.00
#
_symmetry.space_group_name_H-M   'P 1'
#
loop_
_entity.id
_entity.type
_entity.pdbx_description
1 polymer ?
#
loop_
_entity_poly.entity_id
_entity_poly.type
_entity_poly.pdbx_seq_one_letter_code
_entity_poly.pdbx_strand_id
1 'polypeptide(L)'
;MRAINQLKRWAMVGLAAALLLQTSGELWPREAQASGLPAYTQALRSFVPGAISLTAGTLASGTAAQLAQNDQQYMQFASALSGSEHKVAFTADLALASPGAATQSLRLELNGKASATGGTAALELWNNATSAWEAVSTAAIGTGDTPIRYATSAAAAIAGYVSGTNVLKARVTISRSAAFTGYWDYFNAVTETAAPSGWYAASYPAAAAALENGTVSANTAAKLADRDKSYFSVQSDGANKVAWASTVTLAEPASSVKTLVVRYAGKYSAAANTTWISLWNYTTGNWDTVYDADSTTAYGMVEWSTSDPALIGKFVSAHNDVQLRLYNSGSGSFVRDADALDVTAYYAASGTTTKTFAPDTVTAEFGTITSGNAASLEQIDANPLVMAASVDKKLAWNAEATLTGVDPLKVRTLSVFTKAGTSSSVANNLFLSFWNYKDSSWDVVRTQTPEADPDTFLVTIRDSDLIERYISSAGQVKARLYNSSATTNPAFTRSTDVLSFIVETGDVSTFEFAQLSDVHEPIGHNNFLAIINELNTTIKPAFTVVTGDISDHGTEAQYAQYAADSALLDSTLYTTPGNHDVRWWNSNGKNDFADRIGQLYSSFNYGGVHFVLLDSTVTLELDAKFSRKMLDWLETDLQALPAGMPIVFFAHHPFEIQNNVTGKSELLDLVEDYNVVAYLSGHLHRWGNQIENGVPWVYIGQIKDYQEYTTVKISPNKLTITRRNAANGSSSQYLTAPMNNVRKQAVTITSATAAANGNVTVSVSIPDAPDGVTSVQANVDNYGSWTTLTKGSGNVWTGTVNISGMSPALPFGSHFVAVKMTDGKGGVWKKYKEYLWTGTGGNVVPKWTFQTGGLIQAPPTYANGKVYVGSEDGKLYAIDDATGTQSWAYTTGGSILSSPAFADLAAPDDDVVLVGSGDNKLHAVYASTGTVKWTYETGGNVMSNPVVDSGVVYFGSGDKYIYAVNLSDGSLKWRYLTEGLMRQRPTIQGGKLYANVRDTYVWYALNVSDGSLYWRGNAATDESLFVVGDVEPIYAGGQLWTINPMPTDISTLNPATGAVTWTDSIGNDFSARGGATDGTLVFYPAHGGRQLYAFNATTRSLAWTKDLRAGGTDSDLQEYQIDSGLVYDGGILYHVAERGRITGYDPANGSLKFKYDAVGFPERVLWSTPEVHNKTIYAGGIDGKVYAVTYTGS
;
A
#
# COMPACT_ATOMS: atom_id res chain seq x y z
N MET A 1 -10.22 -39.88 44.67
CA MET A 1 -11.19 -38.95 44.05
C MET A 1 -10.72 -38.50 42.66
N ARG A 2 -9.79 -39.21 42.01
CA ARG A 2 -10.04 -40.25 40.98
C ARG A 2 -11.32 -41.10 41.12
N ALA A 3 -11.89 -41.38 39.94
CA ALA A 3 -12.88 -42.40 39.55
C ALA A 3 -14.33 -42.23 40.03
N ILE A 4 -15.19 -41.89 39.06
CA ILE A 4 -16.64 -42.20 38.89
C ILE A 4 -17.33 -40.97 38.29
N ASN A 5 -17.17 -40.78 36.97
CA ASN A 5 -18.13 -40.08 36.11
C ASN A 5 -18.01 -40.54 34.64
N GLN A 6 -17.62 -41.82 34.44
CA GLN A 6 -17.42 -42.44 33.12
C GLN A 6 -18.34 -43.65 32.83
N LEU A 7 -19.53 -43.78 33.45
CA LEU A 7 -20.29 -45.05 33.35
C LEU A 7 -21.82 -44.95 33.15
N LYS A 8 -22.37 -43.87 32.55
CA LYS A 8 -23.82 -43.81 32.22
C LYS A 8 -24.21 -43.13 30.89
N ARG A 9 -23.39 -43.26 29.83
CA ARG A 9 -23.85 -42.98 28.44
C ARG A 9 -23.45 -44.01 27.38
N TRP A 10 -23.01 -45.19 27.81
CA TRP A 10 -22.78 -46.36 26.94
C TRP A 10 -23.61 -47.53 27.45
N ALA A 11 -24.85 -47.63 26.97
CA ALA A 11 -25.63 -48.87 26.97
C ALA A 11 -26.88 -48.67 26.09
N MET A 12 -26.68 -48.68 24.77
CA MET A 12 -27.59 -49.31 23.81
C MET A 12 -26.91 -49.39 22.45
N VAL A 13 -25.81 -50.17 22.42
CA VAL A 13 -25.30 -50.82 21.20
C VAL A 13 -25.55 -52.31 21.44
N GLY A 14 -26.45 -52.91 20.65
CA GLY A 14 -26.68 -54.36 20.67
C GLY A 14 -28.13 -54.80 20.60
N LEU A 15 -28.88 -54.38 19.57
CA LEU A 15 -29.89 -55.19 18.84
C LEU A 15 -30.61 -54.29 17.81
N ALA A 16 -30.01 -54.09 16.64
CA ALA A 16 -30.73 -53.64 15.43
C ALA A 16 -29.94 -53.95 14.15
N ALA A 17 -29.12 -55.01 14.18
CA ALA A 17 -28.60 -55.62 12.97
C ALA A 17 -29.56 -56.77 12.60
N ALA A 18 -30.12 -56.71 11.39
CA ALA A 18 -31.00 -57.70 10.77
C ALA A 18 -32.50 -57.68 11.14
N LEU A 19 -33.23 -56.61 10.77
CA LEU A 19 -34.52 -56.72 10.06
C LEU A 19 -35.04 -55.31 9.64
N LEU A 20 -34.65 -54.87 8.44
CA LEU A 20 -35.47 -54.10 7.49
C LEU A 20 -34.60 -53.77 6.26
N LEU A 21 -34.26 -54.84 5.55
CA LEU A 21 -34.09 -54.79 4.10
C LEU A 21 -35.44 -54.42 3.49
N GLN A 22 -35.41 -53.48 2.52
CA GLN A 22 -36.47 -53.02 1.60
C GLN A 22 -36.98 -51.59 1.84
N THR A 23 -36.16 -50.61 1.46
CA THR A 23 -36.49 -49.55 0.47
C THR A 23 -35.18 -48.83 0.13
N SER A 24 -34.44 -49.35 -0.85
CA SER A 24 -33.25 -48.70 -1.42
C SER A 24 -33.68 -47.57 -2.35
N GLY A 25 -33.47 -46.33 -1.90
CA GLY A 25 -33.62 -45.10 -2.66
C GLY A 25 -32.71 -44.04 -2.05
N GLU A 26 -31.42 -44.33 -2.00
CA GLU A 26 -30.37 -43.50 -1.44
C GLU A 26 -30.14 -42.25 -2.32
N LEU A 27 -30.62 -41.09 -1.85
CA LEU A 27 -30.17 -39.76 -2.28
C LEU A 27 -29.00 -39.35 -1.38
N TRP A 28 -27.81 -39.87 -1.67
CA TRP A 28 -26.57 -39.28 -1.20
C TRP A 28 -26.20 -38.19 -2.21
N PRO A 29 -25.90 -36.93 -1.82
CA PRO A 29 -25.30 -35.98 -2.74
C PRO A 29 -24.02 -36.60 -3.31
N ARG A 30 -23.83 -36.51 -4.63
CA ARG A 30 -22.66 -37.05 -5.31
C ARG A 30 -21.42 -36.25 -4.88
N GLU A 31 -20.86 -36.57 -3.71
CA GLU A 31 -19.41 -36.57 -3.56
C GLU A 31 -18.87 -37.69 -4.46
N ALA A 32 -18.92 -37.51 -5.78
CA ALA A 32 -18.07 -38.30 -6.66
C ALA A 32 -16.65 -37.98 -6.21
N GLN A 33 -15.99 -38.97 -5.60
CA GLN A 33 -14.60 -38.97 -5.15
C GLN A 33 -13.72 -37.97 -5.92
N ALA A 34 -13.64 -36.73 -5.43
CA ALA A 34 -12.89 -35.63 -6.04
C ALA A 34 -11.38 -35.74 -5.77
N SER A 35 -10.88 -36.97 -5.55
CA SER A 35 -9.45 -37.29 -5.46
C SER A 35 -8.89 -37.82 -6.78
N GLY A 36 -9.72 -37.97 -7.82
CA GLY A 36 -9.33 -38.61 -9.07
C GLY A 36 -9.87 -38.00 -10.36
N LEU A 37 -10.52 -36.83 -10.33
CA LEU A 37 -10.87 -36.11 -11.56
C LEU A 37 -9.66 -35.28 -11.99
N PRO A 38 -8.86 -35.70 -13.00
CA PRO A 38 -7.83 -34.83 -13.54
C PRO A 38 -8.51 -33.57 -14.06
N ALA A 39 -7.97 -32.42 -13.67
CA ALA A 39 -8.30 -31.17 -14.31
C ALA A 39 -8.14 -31.34 -15.84
N TYR A 40 -9.08 -30.71 -16.53
CA TYR A 40 -9.47 -30.89 -17.92
C TYR A 40 -8.34 -30.91 -18.95
N THR A 41 -8.66 -31.41 -20.14
CA THR A 41 -7.78 -31.45 -21.30
C THR A 41 -7.18 -30.08 -21.61
N GLN A 42 -5.89 -29.90 -21.31
CA GLN A 42 -5.04 -28.86 -21.87
C GLN A 42 -4.96 -29.03 -23.37
N ALA A 43 -4.89 -27.93 -24.11
CA ALA A 43 -4.06 -27.90 -25.29
C ALA A 43 -2.64 -27.52 -24.85
N LEU A 44 -1.79 -28.51 -24.57
CA LEU A 44 -0.35 -28.29 -24.44
C LEU A 44 0.20 -27.95 -25.83
N ARG A 45 0.24 -26.67 -26.18
CA ARG A 45 0.68 -26.25 -27.51
C ARG A 45 2.04 -25.54 -27.52
N SER A 46 2.76 -25.87 -28.56
CA SER A 46 4.02 -25.34 -29.05
C SER A 46 5.29 -26.03 -28.54
N PHE A 47 5.71 -27.08 -29.25
CA PHE A 47 7.03 -27.67 -29.12
C PHE A 47 7.85 -27.32 -30.36
N VAL A 48 8.93 -26.58 -30.15
CA VAL A 48 9.92 -26.30 -31.19
C VAL A 48 11.02 -27.36 -31.10
N PRO A 49 11.49 -27.91 -32.22
CA PRO A 49 12.62 -28.83 -32.21
C PRO A 49 13.87 -28.17 -31.59
N GLY A 50 14.43 -28.76 -30.53
CA GLY A 50 15.67 -28.27 -29.92
C GLY A 50 16.90 -28.49 -30.80
N ALA A 51 16.93 -29.58 -31.57
CA ALA A 51 17.98 -29.90 -32.54
C ALA A 51 17.39 -30.66 -33.73
N ILE A 52 17.92 -30.41 -34.93
CA ILE A 52 17.55 -31.14 -36.15
C ILE A 52 18.73 -31.93 -36.70
N SER A 53 18.46 -33.09 -37.29
CA SER A 53 19.47 -33.95 -37.93
C SER A 53 19.17 -34.13 -39.41
N LEU A 54 20.12 -33.79 -40.27
CA LEU A 54 19.99 -33.92 -41.72
C LEU A 54 20.06 -35.38 -42.18
N THR A 55 19.12 -35.76 -43.03
CA THR A 55 19.06 -37.10 -43.65
C THR A 55 19.21 -37.07 -45.18
N ALA A 56 19.01 -35.91 -45.82
CA ALA A 56 19.35 -35.69 -47.23
C ALA A 56 19.61 -34.19 -47.50
N GLY A 57 20.56 -33.89 -48.39
CA GLY A 57 21.00 -32.51 -48.65
C GLY A 57 22.02 -32.00 -47.63
N THR A 58 22.37 -30.72 -47.75
CA THR A 58 23.31 -30.04 -46.83
C THR A 58 22.72 -28.71 -46.37
N LEU A 59 22.87 -28.39 -45.08
CA LEU A 59 22.51 -27.09 -44.53
C LEU A 59 23.43 -26.02 -45.15
N ALA A 60 22.85 -25.10 -45.90
CA ALA A 60 23.55 -24.00 -46.53
C ALA A 60 23.70 -22.80 -45.58
N SER A 61 22.66 -22.50 -44.79
CA SER A 61 22.66 -21.46 -43.76
C SER A 61 21.51 -21.66 -42.77
N GLY A 62 21.63 -21.05 -41.59
CA GLY A 62 20.58 -21.07 -40.56
C GLY A 62 20.83 -22.03 -39.39
N THR A 63 19.95 -22.01 -38.39
CA THR A 63 19.98 -22.89 -37.20
C THR A 63 18.57 -23.31 -36.80
N ALA A 64 18.42 -24.38 -36.01
CA ALA A 64 17.11 -24.86 -35.55
C ALA A 64 16.29 -23.79 -34.79
N ALA A 65 16.94 -22.76 -34.22
CA ALA A 65 16.27 -21.65 -33.56
C ALA A 65 15.34 -20.85 -34.49
N GLN A 66 15.61 -20.86 -35.80
CA GLN A 66 14.75 -20.23 -36.79
C GLN A 66 13.40 -20.93 -36.92
N LEU A 67 13.31 -22.24 -36.66
CA LEU A 67 12.05 -23.00 -36.72
C LEU A 67 11.05 -22.64 -35.61
N ALA A 68 11.47 -21.81 -34.65
CA ALA A 68 10.67 -21.44 -33.49
C ALA A 68 9.53 -20.47 -33.84
N GLN A 69 9.65 -19.72 -34.93
CA GLN A 69 8.74 -18.66 -35.33
C GLN A 69 8.50 -18.73 -36.83
N ASN A 70 7.40 -18.19 -37.31
CA ASN A 70 7.08 -18.14 -38.74
C ASN A 70 7.48 -16.79 -39.34
N ASP A 71 8.72 -16.36 -39.07
CA ASP A 71 9.18 -14.97 -39.21
C ASP A 71 9.91 -14.66 -40.53
N GLN A 72 9.86 -15.59 -41.49
CA GLN A 72 10.58 -15.58 -42.76
C GLN A 72 12.11 -15.61 -42.62
N GLN A 73 12.65 -16.01 -41.47
CA GLN A 73 14.07 -16.32 -41.31
C GLN A 73 14.35 -17.79 -41.58
N TYR A 74 14.51 -18.13 -42.85
CA TYR A 74 14.64 -19.53 -43.23
C TYR A 74 15.96 -20.19 -42.82
N MET A 75 15.86 -21.44 -42.38
CA MET A 75 16.91 -22.44 -42.57
C MET A 75 16.96 -22.83 -44.05
N GLN A 76 18.15 -22.77 -44.65
CA GLN A 76 18.34 -23.04 -46.08
C GLN A 76 19.11 -24.33 -46.31
N PHE A 77 18.65 -25.12 -47.27
CA PHE A 77 19.20 -26.45 -47.54
C PHE A 77 19.44 -26.63 -49.03
N ALA A 78 20.67 -26.98 -49.41
CA ALA A 78 20.96 -27.42 -50.77
C ALA A 78 20.54 -28.88 -50.94
N SER A 79 19.75 -29.18 -51.96
CA SER A 79 19.29 -30.54 -52.23
C SER A 79 20.40 -31.45 -52.74
N ALA A 80 20.38 -32.72 -52.32
CA ALA A 80 21.27 -33.76 -52.82
C ALA A 80 20.51 -34.72 -53.72
N LEU A 81 21.17 -35.27 -54.74
CA LEU A 81 20.58 -36.32 -55.57
C LEU A 81 20.42 -37.61 -54.74
N SER A 82 19.20 -38.13 -54.67
CA SER A 82 18.83 -39.33 -53.91
C SER A 82 17.90 -40.20 -54.75
N GLY A 83 18.47 -41.17 -55.47
CA GLY A 83 17.75 -41.94 -56.48
C GLY A 83 17.61 -41.14 -57.79
N SER A 84 16.39 -41.05 -58.33
CA SER A 84 16.06 -40.26 -59.53
C SER A 84 15.62 -38.82 -59.23
N GLU A 85 15.62 -38.40 -57.97
CA GLU A 85 15.15 -37.08 -57.53
C GLU A 85 16.19 -36.39 -56.64
N HIS A 86 16.17 -35.06 -56.65
CA HIS A 86 16.87 -34.26 -55.67
C HIS A 86 16.02 -34.11 -54.40
N LYS A 87 16.63 -34.28 -53.24
CA LYS A 87 15.94 -34.23 -51.93
C LYS A 87 16.66 -33.35 -50.92
N VAL A 88 15.86 -32.69 -50.09
CA VAL A 88 16.27 -32.14 -48.80
C VAL A 88 15.43 -32.85 -47.75
N ALA A 89 16.06 -33.42 -46.73
CA ALA A 89 15.34 -34.02 -45.62
C ALA A 89 16.04 -33.77 -44.28
N PHE A 90 15.27 -33.39 -43.27
CA PHE A 90 15.74 -33.33 -41.89
C PHE A 90 14.78 -34.06 -40.96
N THR A 91 15.32 -34.50 -39.82
CA THR A 91 14.60 -35.14 -38.73
C THR A 91 14.67 -34.27 -37.49
N ALA A 92 13.64 -34.32 -36.66
CA ALA A 92 13.49 -33.53 -35.46
C ALA A 92 12.81 -34.38 -34.37
N ASP A 93 13.38 -34.33 -33.17
CA ASP A 93 12.80 -34.95 -31.98
C ASP A 93 12.11 -33.85 -31.16
N LEU A 94 10.80 -34.02 -30.95
CA LEU A 94 9.96 -33.11 -30.18
C LEU A 94 9.64 -33.78 -28.84
N ALA A 95 10.17 -33.22 -27.76
CA ALA A 95 9.86 -33.68 -26.41
C ALA A 95 8.46 -33.16 -26.01
N LEU A 96 7.50 -34.07 -25.88
CA LEU A 96 6.15 -33.77 -25.41
C LEU A 96 6.12 -33.77 -23.89
N ALA A 97 5.33 -32.87 -23.32
CA ALA A 97 5.15 -32.76 -21.87
C ALA A 97 4.32 -33.91 -21.26
N SER A 98 3.69 -34.75 -22.08
CA SER A 98 2.85 -35.86 -21.65
C SER A 98 2.98 -37.09 -22.56
N PRO A 99 2.70 -38.30 -22.04
CA PRO A 99 2.73 -39.53 -22.84
C PRO A 99 1.62 -39.55 -23.90
N GLY A 100 1.88 -40.22 -25.03
CA GLY A 100 0.92 -40.32 -26.14
C GLY A 100 -0.43 -40.94 -25.75
N ALA A 101 -0.48 -41.80 -24.73
CA ALA A 101 -1.72 -42.36 -24.19
C ALA A 101 -2.60 -41.32 -23.48
N ALA A 102 -2.02 -40.23 -22.98
CA ALA A 102 -2.73 -39.09 -22.36
C ALA A 102 -3.04 -37.97 -23.37
N THR A 103 -2.57 -38.09 -24.62
CA THR A 103 -2.77 -37.13 -25.70
C THR A 103 -4.06 -37.42 -26.46
N GLN A 104 -5.04 -36.53 -26.32
CA GLN A 104 -6.34 -36.54 -26.97
C GLN A 104 -6.30 -36.04 -28.42
N SER A 105 -5.43 -35.07 -28.73
CA SER A 105 -5.18 -34.68 -30.12
C SER A 105 -3.73 -34.28 -30.36
N LEU A 106 -3.26 -34.49 -31.60
CA LEU A 106 -1.95 -34.09 -32.08
C LEU A 106 -2.13 -33.29 -33.37
N ARG A 107 -1.54 -32.10 -33.40
CA ARG A 107 -1.40 -31.25 -34.58
C ARG A 107 0.07 -30.94 -34.81
N LEU A 108 0.46 -30.97 -36.08
CA LEU A 108 1.77 -30.57 -36.54
C LEU A 108 1.57 -29.54 -37.63
N GLU A 109 2.33 -28.46 -37.54
CA GLU A 109 2.35 -27.42 -38.54
C GLU A 109 3.78 -27.07 -38.89
N LEU A 110 4.03 -27.02 -40.19
CA LEU A 110 5.32 -26.68 -40.73
C LEU A 110 5.15 -25.75 -41.91
N ASN A 111 6.04 -24.76 -42.05
CA ASN A 111 6.01 -23.83 -43.17
C ASN A 111 7.36 -23.77 -43.88
N GLY A 112 7.32 -23.74 -45.22
CA GLY A 112 8.51 -23.56 -46.04
C GLY A 112 8.24 -23.53 -47.53
N LYS A 113 9.32 -23.38 -48.29
CA LYS A 113 9.30 -23.21 -49.75
C LYS A 113 10.51 -23.86 -50.42
N ALA A 114 10.52 -23.84 -51.74
CA ALA A 114 11.64 -24.23 -52.57
C ALA A 114 12.07 -23.09 -53.51
N SER A 115 13.31 -23.10 -53.99
CA SER A 115 13.82 -22.09 -54.93
C SER A 115 13.15 -22.13 -56.32
N ALA A 116 12.30 -23.12 -56.61
CA ALA A 116 11.58 -23.26 -57.87
C ALA A 116 10.35 -24.17 -57.71
N THR A 117 9.38 -24.06 -58.62
CA THR A 117 8.10 -24.80 -58.62
C THR A 117 8.23 -26.27 -59.04
N GLY A 118 7.22 -27.10 -58.74
CA GLY A 118 7.16 -28.50 -59.19
C GLY A 118 7.86 -29.51 -58.27
N GLY A 119 7.77 -29.29 -56.95
CA GLY A 119 8.22 -30.26 -55.94
C GLY A 119 7.10 -30.76 -55.05
N THR A 120 7.40 -31.80 -54.27
CA THR A 120 6.51 -32.34 -53.24
C THR A 120 7.21 -32.30 -51.90
N ALA A 121 6.53 -31.75 -50.90
CA ALA A 121 6.97 -31.79 -49.53
C ALA A 121 6.12 -32.82 -48.76
N ALA A 122 6.78 -33.64 -47.94
CA ALA A 122 6.16 -34.66 -47.12
C ALA A 122 6.55 -34.45 -45.64
N LEU A 123 5.53 -34.47 -44.77
CA LEU A 123 5.68 -34.58 -43.33
C LEU A 123 5.48 -36.05 -42.95
N GLU A 124 6.46 -36.62 -42.29
CA GLU A 124 6.50 -38.03 -41.93
C GLU A 124 6.71 -38.18 -40.42
N LEU A 125 6.04 -39.17 -39.81
CA LEU A 125 6.21 -39.50 -38.39
C LEU A 125 6.78 -40.89 -38.21
N TRP A 126 7.61 -41.06 -37.19
CA TRP A 126 8.12 -42.37 -36.81
C TRP A 126 7.04 -43.15 -36.06
N ASN A 127 6.56 -44.23 -36.65
CA ASN A 127 5.63 -45.14 -35.99
C ASN A 127 6.44 -46.16 -35.16
N ASN A 128 6.30 -46.08 -33.84
CA ASN A 128 7.03 -46.93 -32.89
C ASN A 128 6.57 -48.40 -32.95
N ALA A 129 5.34 -48.67 -33.40
CA ALA A 129 4.81 -50.02 -33.54
C ALA A 129 5.34 -50.73 -34.80
N THR A 130 5.47 -49.99 -35.92
CA THR A 130 5.94 -50.56 -37.20
C THR A 130 7.45 -50.36 -37.43
N SER A 131 8.12 -49.54 -36.61
CA SER A 131 9.52 -49.15 -36.77
C SER A 131 9.83 -48.57 -38.17
N ALA A 132 8.92 -47.75 -38.68
CA ALA A 132 9.00 -47.15 -40.00
C ALA A 132 8.55 -45.67 -39.98
N TRP A 133 9.02 -44.92 -40.97
CA TRP A 133 8.53 -43.56 -41.25
C TRP A 133 7.24 -43.64 -42.08
N GLU A 134 6.19 -42.99 -41.60
CA GLU A 134 4.89 -42.94 -42.27
C GLU A 134 4.61 -41.51 -42.72
N ALA A 135 4.34 -41.31 -44.02
CA ALA A 135 3.96 -40.00 -44.55
C ALA A 135 2.54 -39.66 -44.07
N VAL A 136 2.43 -38.70 -43.16
CA VAL A 136 1.16 -38.29 -42.55
C VAL A 136 0.51 -37.10 -43.25
N SER A 137 1.29 -36.33 -44.02
CA SER A 137 0.81 -35.24 -44.85
C SER A 137 1.75 -34.97 -46.02
N THR A 138 1.20 -34.61 -47.17
CA THR A 138 1.97 -34.24 -48.37
C THR A 138 1.36 -33.02 -49.04
N ALA A 139 2.20 -32.09 -49.50
CA ALA A 139 1.78 -30.90 -50.22
C ALA A 139 2.66 -30.63 -51.44
N ALA A 140 2.08 -30.04 -52.48
CA ALA A 140 2.87 -29.47 -53.57
C ALA A 140 3.59 -28.22 -53.05
N ILE A 141 4.89 -28.12 -53.28
CA ILE A 141 5.71 -27.00 -52.80
C ILE A 141 6.27 -26.20 -53.97
N GLY A 142 6.21 -24.87 -53.83
CA GLY A 142 6.63 -23.91 -54.85
C GLY A 142 7.58 -22.85 -54.29
N THR A 143 7.61 -21.67 -54.94
CA THR A 143 8.45 -20.54 -54.53
C THR A 143 7.84 -19.66 -53.44
N GLY A 144 6.56 -19.87 -53.12
CA GLY A 144 5.89 -19.24 -51.98
C GLY A 144 5.86 -20.17 -50.78
N ASP A 145 5.77 -19.59 -49.58
CA ASP A 145 5.62 -20.35 -48.35
C ASP A 145 4.34 -21.19 -48.38
N THR A 146 4.50 -22.47 -48.10
CA THR A 146 3.45 -23.47 -48.19
C THR A 146 3.34 -24.20 -46.85
N PRO A 147 2.22 -24.06 -46.11
CA PRO A 147 2.03 -24.78 -44.88
C PRO A 147 1.73 -26.26 -45.14
N ILE A 148 2.40 -27.14 -44.40
CA ILE A 148 2.16 -28.58 -44.35
C ILE A 148 1.61 -28.90 -42.97
N ARG A 149 0.38 -29.39 -42.93
CA ARG A 149 -0.34 -29.62 -41.68
C ARG A 149 -0.71 -31.09 -41.54
N TYR A 150 -0.63 -31.60 -40.32
CA TYR A 150 -1.20 -32.87 -39.90
C TYR A 150 -2.02 -32.66 -38.62
N ALA A 151 -3.18 -33.29 -38.53
CA ALA A 151 -4.05 -33.22 -37.35
C ALA A 151 -4.76 -34.56 -37.15
N THR A 152 -4.79 -35.06 -35.91
CA THR A 152 -5.54 -36.24 -35.53
C THR A 152 -6.03 -36.13 -34.08
N SER A 153 -7.21 -36.68 -33.81
CA SER A 153 -7.77 -36.88 -32.47
C SER A 153 -7.94 -38.37 -32.14
N ALA A 154 -7.41 -39.26 -32.99
CA ALA A 154 -7.49 -40.70 -32.76
C ALA A 154 -6.40 -41.16 -31.80
N ALA A 155 -6.76 -41.41 -30.54
CA ALA A 155 -5.83 -41.81 -29.46
C ALA A 155 -4.92 -42.99 -29.87
N ALA A 156 -5.45 -43.99 -30.56
CA ALA A 156 -4.68 -45.14 -31.03
C ALA A 156 -3.60 -44.78 -32.06
N ALA A 157 -3.85 -43.80 -32.93
CA ALA A 157 -2.87 -43.31 -33.90
C ALA A 157 -1.77 -42.50 -33.19
N ILE A 158 -2.15 -41.65 -32.25
CA ILE A 158 -1.23 -40.79 -31.50
C ILE A 158 -0.28 -41.62 -30.64
N ALA A 159 -0.81 -42.62 -29.93
CA ALA A 159 -0.02 -43.53 -29.10
C ALA A 159 1.04 -44.31 -29.91
N GLY A 160 0.83 -44.53 -31.22
CA GLY A 160 1.82 -45.16 -32.10
C GLY A 160 3.01 -44.26 -32.42
N TYR A 161 2.83 -42.94 -32.50
CA TYR A 161 3.87 -41.99 -32.90
C TYR A 161 4.70 -41.43 -31.74
N VAL A 162 4.17 -41.46 -30.52
CA VAL A 162 4.86 -40.96 -29.32
C VAL A 162 5.56 -42.11 -28.59
N SER A 163 6.87 -41.96 -28.36
CA SER A 163 7.67 -42.97 -27.64
C SER A 163 7.37 -43.00 -26.14
N GLY A 164 7.82 -44.07 -25.45
CA GLY A 164 7.67 -44.21 -23.99
C GLY A 164 8.41 -43.17 -23.14
N THR A 165 9.29 -42.37 -23.74
CA THR A 165 9.95 -41.20 -23.12
C THR A 165 9.34 -39.88 -23.58
N ASN A 166 8.10 -39.91 -24.07
CA ASN A 166 7.32 -38.76 -24.56
C ASN A 166 7.96 -38.01 -25.74
N VAL A 167 8.76 -38.68 -26.57
CA VAL A 167 9.36 -38.05 -27.77
C VAL A 167 8.55 -38.41 -29.01
N LEU A 168 8.16 -37.39 -29.78
CA LEU A 168 7.61 -37.49 -31.12
C LEU A 168 8.72 -37.22 -32.13
N LYS A 169 8.99 -38.18 -33.03
CA LYS A 169 9.98 -37.99 -34.10
C LYS A 169 9.29 -37.64 -35.41
N ALA A 170 9.70 -36.52 -35.98
CA ALA A 170 9.21 -36.05 -37.26
C ALA A 170 10.35 -35.98 -38.28
N ARG A 171 10.03 -36.28 -39.54
CA ARG A 171 10.89 -36.10 -40.69
C ARG A 171 10.16 -35.27 -41.72
N VAL A 172 10.89 -34.34 -42.31
CA VAL A 172 10.37 -33.43 -43.32
C VAL A 172 11.22 -33.57 -44.55
N THR A 173 10.60 -33.87 -45.68
CA THR A 173 11.30 -34.13 -46.94
C THR A 173 10.73 -33.27 -48.06
N ILE A 174 11.56 -32.50 -48.77
CA ILE A 174 11.20 -31.93 -50.08
C ILE A 174 11.88 -32.75 -51.17
N SER A 175 11.12 -33.18 -52.17
CA SER A 175 11.63 -33.88 -53.36
C SER A 175 11.29 -33.12 -54.65
N ARG A 176 12.25 -33.03 -55.57
CA ARG A 176 12.09 -32.45 -56.92
C ARG A 176 12.89 -33.24 -57.95
N SER A 177 12.48 -33.17 -59.21
CA SER A 177 13.21 -33.77 -60.34
C SER A 177 14.53 -33.08 -60.70
N ALA A 178 14.79 -31.87 -60.18
CA ALA A 178 16.00 -31.09 -60.41
C ALA A 178 16.51 -30.44 -59.12
N ALA A 179 17.80 -30.08 -59.10
CA ALA A 179 18.44 -29.40 -57.96
C ALA A 179 17.68 -28.12 -57.55
N PHE A 180 17.70 -27.83 -56.24
CA PHE A 180 16.98 -26.71 -55.63
C PHE A 180 17.54 -26.38 -54.25
N THR A 181 17.19 -25.20 -53.74
CA THR A 181 17.35 -24.84 -52.33
C THR A 181 15.99 -24.97 -51.64
N GLY A 182 15.91 -25.77 -50.58
CA GLY A 182 14.77 -25.82 -49.68
C GLY A 182 14.90 -24.77 -48.58
N TYR A 183 13.79 -24.17 -48.18
CA TYR A 183 13.72 -23.14 -47.16
C TYR A 183 12.67 -23.55 -46.13
N TRP A 184 13.05 -23.58 -44.85
CA TRP A 184 12.15 -23.91 -43.75
C TRP A 184 12.14 -22.79 -42.75
N ASP A 185 10.92 -22.36 -42.40
CA ASP A 185 10.71 -21.19 -41.57
C ASP A 185 10.18 -21.57 -40.20
N TYR A 186 9.16 -22.44 -40.15
CA TYR A 186 8.44 -22.75 -38.92
C TYR A 186 8.24 -24.25 -38.81
N PHE A 187 8.46 -24.82 -37.63
CA PHE A 187 8.03 -26.18 -37.34
C PHE A 187 7.56 -26.33 -35.90
N ASN A 188 6.30 -26.70 -35.74
CA ASN A 188 5.65 -26.78 -34.45
C ASN A 188 4.81 -28.04 -34.27
N ALA A 189 4.83 -28.58 -33.05
CA ALA A 189 3.92 -29.59 -32.58
C ALA A 189 3.01 -29.10 -31.47
N VAL A 190 1.79 -29.59 -31.49
CA VAL A 190 0.69 -29.10 -30.72
C VAL A 190 -0.12 -30.29 -30.23
N THR A 191 -0.25 -30.46 -28.92
CA THR A 191 -0.97 -31.60 -28.35
C THR A 191 -2.12 -31.13 -27.46
N GLU A 192 -3.23 -31.86 -27.42
CA GLU A 192 -4.22 -31.72 -26.36
C GLU A 192 -4.15 -32.91 -25.42
N THR A 193 -3.96 -32.72 -24.12
CA THR A 193 -3.80 -33.77 -23.11
C THR A 193 -4.52 -33.42 -21.82
N ALA A 194 -5.01 -34.39 -21.04
CA ALA A 194 -5.54 -34.10 -19.70
C ALA A 194 -4.52 -33.30 -18.86
N ALA A 195 -4.95 -32.23 -18.17
CA ALA A 195 -4.04 -31.49 -17.31
C ALA A 195 -3.54 -32.40 -16.19
N PRO A 196 -2.28 -32.26 -15.76
CA PRO A 196 -1.80 -32.94 -14.56
C PRO A 196 -2.71 -32.63 -13.36
N SER A 197 -2.91 -33.62 -12.48
CA SER A 197 -3.64 -33.42 -11.23
C SER A 197 -3.02 -32.25 -10.44
N GLY A 198 -3.85 -31.32 -9.97
CA GLY A 198 -3.42 -30.17 -9.16
C GLY A 198 -3.08 -28.89 -9.96
N TRP A 199 -3.32 -28.88 -11.27
CA TRP A 199 -3.24 -27.67 -12.09
C TRP A 199 -4.64 -27.10 -12.35
N TYR A 200 -4.74 -25.78 -12.41
CA TYR A 200 -5.98 -25.04 -12.65
C TYR A 200 -5.77 -24.04 -13.78
N ALA A 201 -6.86 -23.49 -14.31
CA ALA A 201 -6.84 -22.55 -15.42
C ALA A 201 -7.68 -21.32 -15.10
N ALA A 202 -7.16 -20.16 -15.45
CA ALA A 202 -7.90 -18.91 -15.40
C ALA A 202 -7.70 -18.12 -16.68
N SER A 203 -8.79 -17.51 -17.15
CA SER A 203 -8.79 -16.61 -18.31
C SER A 203 -8.79 -15.15 -17.87
N TYR A 204 -8.07 -14.34 -18.63
CA TYR A 204 -7.86 -12.92 -18.39
C TYR A 204 -8.05 -12.17 -19.72
N PRO A 205 -9.26 -11.67 -20.00
CA PRO A 205 -9.52 -10.90 -21.22
C PRO A 205 -8.84 -9.53 -21.14
N ALA A 206 -8.33 -9.06 -22.28
CA ALA A 206 -7.95 -7.67 -22.44
C ALA A 206 -9.21 -6.79 -22.41
N ALA A 207 -9.28 -5.83 -21.51
CA ALA A 207 -10.42 -4.90 -21.40
C ALA A 207 -10.06 -3.44 -21.74
N ALA A 208 -8.77 -3.16 -21.93
CA ALA A 208 -8.23 -1.85 -22.28
C ALA A 208 -7.14 -2.00 -23.34
N ALA A 209 -6.95 -0.96 -24.16
CA ALA A 209 -5.88 -0.92 -25.15
C ALA A 209 -5.33 0.51 -25.25
N ALA A 210 -4.01 0.64 -25.20
CA ALA A 210 -3.28 1.87 -25.49
C ALA A 210 -2.86 1.87 -26.96
N LEU A 211 -3.28 2.88 -27.73
CA LEU A 211 -2.91 3.03 -29.12
C LEU A 211 -1.45 3.50 -29.25
N GLU A 212 -0.67 2.78 -30.05
CA GLU A 212 0.68 3.18 -30.47
C GLU A 212 0.66 3.74 -31.91
N ASN A 213 -0.15 3.14 -32.80
CA ASN A 213 -0.34 3.57 -34.19
C ASN A 213 -1.80 3.45 -34.61
N GLY A 214 -2.26 4.41 -35.41
CA GLY A 214 -3.62 4.46 -35.94
C GLY A 214 -4.59 5.22 -35.03
N THR A 215 -5.87 5.18 -35.38
CA THR A 215 -6.96 5.85 -34.65
C THR A 215 -8.15 4.91 -34.48
N VAL A 216 -8.78 4.91 -33.31
CA VAL A 216 -10.02 4.15 -33.09
C VAL A 216 -11.08 4.64 -34.06
N SER A 217 -11.64 3.75 -34.87
CA SER A 217 -12.67 4.05 -35.86
C SER A 217 -14.06 3.57 -35.44
N ALA A 218 -14.16 2.53 -34.60
CA ALA A 218 -15.43 2.09 -34.01
C ALA A 218 -15.24 1.32 -32.70
N ASN A 219 -16.22 1.46 -31.81
CA ASN A 219 -16.32 0.82 -30.49
C ASN A 219 -15.11 1.10 -29.57
N THR A 220 -15.14 0.52 -28.36
CA THR A 220 -14.07 0.67 -27.37
C THR A 220 -13.35 -0.66 -27.17
N ALA A 221 -12.16 -0.62 -26.56
CA ALA A 221 -11.39 -1.82 -26.24
C ALA A 221 -12.11 -2.81 -25.30
N ALA A 222 -13.20 -2.39 -24.63
CA ALA A 222 -14.05 -3.29 -23.85
C ALA A 222 -14.66 -4.42 -24.70
N LYS A 223 -14.73 -4.24 -26.02
CA LYS A 223 -15.19 -5.28 -26.95
C LYS A 223 -14.24 -6.48 -27.05
N LEU A 224 -12.96 -6.30 -26.73
CA LEU A 224 -11.97 -7.38 -26.70
C LEU A 224 -12.26 -8.47 -25.65
N ALA A 225 -13.21 -8.23 -24.74
CA ALA A 225 -13.54 -9.15 -23.67
C ALA A 225 -14.41 -10.34 -24.09
N ASP A 226 -15.11 -10.28 -25.23
CA ASP A 226 -16.05 -11.30 -25.70
C ASP A 226 -15.77 -11.71 -27.16
N ARG A 227 -16.36 -12.81 -27.61
CA ARG A 227 -16.19 -13.30 -28.99
C ARG A 227 -17.51 -13.25 -29.75
N ASP A 228 -18.13 -12.08 -29.80
CA ASP A 228 -19.50 -11.86 -30.27
C ASP A 228 -19.59 -11.23 -31.67
N LYS A 229 -18.46 -11.07 -32.36
CA LYS A 229 -18.29 -10.37 -33.64
C LYS A 229 -18.63 -8.88 -33.57
N SER A 230 -18.55 -8.28 -32.38
CA SER A 230 -18.63 -6.83 -32.15
C SER A 230 -17.21 -6.28 -31.99
N TYR A 231 -16.63 -5.76 -33.07
CA TYR A 231 -15.20 -5.46 -33.12
C TYR A 231 -14.81 -4.15 -32.45
N PHE A 232 -13.69 -4.15 -31.72
CA PHE A 232 -12.84 -2.97 -31.55
C PHE A 232 -12.10 -2.69 -32.86
N SER A 233 -12.45 -1.58 -33.51
CA SER A 233 -11.94 -1.24 -34.85
C SER A 233 -10.93 -0.10 -34.79
N VAL A 234 -9.76 -0.31 -35.39
CA VAL A 234 -8.68 0.69 -35.48
C VAL A 234 -8.31 0.93 -36.93
N GLN A 235 -8.42 2.19 -37.36
CA GLN A 235 -7.98 2.66 -38.67
C GLN A 235 -6.46 2.85 -38.68
N SER A 236 -5.81 2.41 -39.76
CA SER A 236 -4.37 2.59 -39.95
C SER A 236 -3.95 4.06 -40.05
N ASP A 237 -2.75 4.36 -39.55
CA ASP A 237 -2.15 5.69 -39.68
C ASP A 237 -1.69 5.99 -41.12
N GLY A 238 -1.08 7.17 -41.33
CA GLY A 238 -0.58 7.60 -42.64
C GLY A 238 0.58 6.78 -43.20
N ALA A 239 1.22 5.92 -42.37
CA ALA A 239 2.21 4.94 -42.81
C ALA A 239 1.59 3.54 -42.99
N ASN A 240 0.26 3.43 -42.96
CA ASN A 240 -0.50 2.19 -43.01
C ASN A 240 -0.08 1.22 -41.90
N LYS A 241 0.02 1.70 -40.66
CA LYS A 241 0.30 0.89 -39.47
C LYS A 241 -0.85 0.98 -38.48
N VAL A 242 -1.12 -0.14 -37.82
CA VAL A 242 -1.98 -0.23 -36.64
C VAL A 242 -1.21 -0.94 -35.55
N ALA A 243 -1.17 -0.35 -34.37
CA ALA A 243 -0.46 -0.89 -33.23
C ALA A 243 -1.20 -0.49 -31.95
N TRP A 244 -1.47 -1.46 -31.10
CA TRP A 244 -1.99 -1.18 -29.76
C TRP A 244 -1.54 -2.26 -28.78
N ALA A 245 -1.36 -1.84 -27.54
CA ALA A 245 -0.91 -2.69 -26.45
C ALA A 245 -1.96 -2.77 -25.34
N SER A 246 -2.02 -3.92 -24.68
CA SER A 246 -2.82 -4.14 -23.48
C SER A 246 -1.93 -4.73 -22.40
N THR A 247 -2.28 -4.47 -21.13
CA THR A 247 -1.64 -5.12 -19.98
C THR A 247 -2.70 -5.91 -19.24
N VAL A 248 -2.36 -7.15 -18.93
CA VAL A 248 -3.23 -8.08 -18.21
C VAL A 248 -2.47 -8.57 -16.98
N THR A 249 -3.02 -8.35 -15.78
CA THR A 249 -2.41 -8.79 -14.53
C THR A 249 -2.95 -10.15 -14.13
N LEU A 250 -2.07 -11.15 -14.05
CA LEU A 250 -2.43 -12.48 -13.57
C LEU A 250 -2.63 -12.44 -12.05
N ALA A 251 -3.61 -13.21 -11.57
CA ALA A 251 -3.85 -13.36 -10.14
C ALA A 251 -2.82 -14.28 -9.46
N GLU A 252 -2.06 -15.01 -10.27
CA GLU A 252 -1.14 -16.06 -9.85
C GLU A 252 0.30 -15.60 -10.10
N PRO A 253 1.22 -15.90 -9.17
CA PRO A 253 2.62 -15.54 -9.35
C PRO A 253 3.22 -16.24 -10.57
N ALA A 254 4.15 -15.56 -11.26
CA ALA A 254 4.86 -16.14 -12.41
C ALA A 254 5.45 -17.55 -12.13
N SER A 255 5.87 -17.81 -10.89
CA SER A 255 6.43 -19.10 -10.45
C SER A 255 5.41 -20.25 -10.40
N SER A 256 4.12 -19.94 -10.20
CA SER A 256 3.06 -20.95 -10.20
C SER A 256 2.54 -21.25 -11.60
N VAL A 257 2.67 -20.30 -12.55
CA VAL A 257 2.31 -20.47 -13.97
C VAL A 257 3.15 -21.57 -14.62
N LYS A 258 2.46 -22.52 -15.23
CA LYS A 258 3.03 -23.68 -15.93
C LYS A 258 2.84 -23.61 -17.44
N THR A 259 1.75 -22.99 -17.87
CA THR A 259 1.49 -22.73 -19.29
C THR A 259 0.83 -21.36 -19.43
N LEU A 260 1.34 -20.57 -20.37
CA LEU A 260 0.76 -19.30 -20.77
C LEU A 260 0.19 -19.44 -22.18
N VAL A 261 -1.07 -19.03 -22.39
CA VAL A 261 -1.75 -19.04 -23.69
C VAL A 261 -2.24 -17.64 -24.00
N VAL A 262 -2.04 -17.19 -25.23
CA VAL A 262 -2.55 -15.92 -25.77
C VAL A 262 -3.43 -16.24 -26.96
N ARG A 263 -4.69 -15.81 -26.92
CA ARG A 263 -5.64 -15.98 -28.02
C ARG A 263 -6.09 -14.64 -28.54
N TYR A 264 -6.12 -14.54 -29.86
CA TYR A 264 -6.62 -13.37 -30.57
C TYR A 264 -7.67 -13.80 -31.59
N ALA A 265 -8.80 -13.09 -31.64
CA ALA A 265 -9.81 -13.28 -32.67
C ALA A 265 -10.10 -11.95 -33.37
N GLY A 266 -10.22 -11.97 -34.70
CA GLY A 266 -10.52 -10.77 -35.46
C GLY A 266 -10.39 -10.93 -36.98
N LYS A 267 -10.45 -9.81 -37.68
CA LYS A 267 -10.38 -9.72 -39.14
C LYS A 267 -9.83 -8.37 -39.61
N TYR A 268 -9.84 -8.17 -40.93
CA TYR A 268 -9.26 -7.00 -41.56
C TYR A 268 -10.02 -6.56 -42.83
N SER A 269 -9.91 -5.29 -43.23
CA SER A 269 -10.72 -4.68 -44.30
C SER A 269 -10.15 -4.71 -45.74
N ALA A 270 -8.86 -4.97 -45.96
CA ALA A 270 -8.18 -4.96 -47.28
C ALA A 270 -7.18 -6.14 -47.49
N ALA A 271 -6.60 -6.31 -48.69
CA ALA A 271 -5.79 -7.48 -49.05
C ALA A 271 -4.29 -7.39 -48.63
N ALA A 272 -3.80 -8.50 -48.05
CA ALA A 272 -2.43 -8.92 -47.73
C ALA A 272 -1.53 -7.98 -46.90
N ASN A 273 -1.46 -8.25 -45.59
CA ASN A 273 -0.38 -7.89 -44.68
C ASN A 273 -0.09 -9.01 -43.65
N THR A 274 0.85 -8.76 -42.73
CA THR A 274 1.14 -9.68 -41.61
C THR A 274 0.56 -9.10 -40.32
N THR A 275 -0.09 -9.94 -39.52
CA THR A 275 -0.46 -9.63 -38.13
C THR A 275 0.61 -10.20 -37.23
N TRP A 276 1.17 -9.36 -36.37
CA TRP A 276 2.10 -9.77 -35.32
C TRP A 276 1.43 -9.65 -33.95
N ILE A 277 1.51 -10.73 -33.17
CA ILE A 277 1.25 -10.72 -31.74
C ILE A 277 2.61 -10.69 -31.06
N SER A 278 2.85 -9.65 -30.28
CA SER A 278 4.08 -9.50 -29.49
C SER A 278 3.78 -9.55 -28.00
N LEU A 279 4.70 -10.10 -27.23
CA LEU A 279 4.73 -10.00 -25.77
C LEU A 279 5.93 -9.16 -25.33
N TRP A 280 5.75 -8.42 -24.25
CA TRP A 280 6.85 -7.61 -23.70
C TRP A 280 7.85 -8.49 -22.95
N ASN A 281 9.12 -8.37 -23.33
CA ASN A 281 10.22 -9.07 -22.69
C ASN A 281 10.80 -8.21 -21.56
N TYR A 282 10.43 -8.56 -20.32
CA TYR A 282 10.87 -7.86 -19.10
C TYR A 282 12.36 -8.05 -18.79
N THR A 283 13.05 -8.97 -19.47
CA THR A 283 14.52 -9.11 -19.34
C THR A 283 15.27 -8.10 -20.20
N THR A 284 14.74 -7.75 -21.37
CA THR A 284 15.41 -6.85 -22.33
C THR A 284 14.77 -5.45 -22.42
N GLY A 285 13.57 -5.27 -21.90
CA GLY A 285 12.78 -4.04 -22.03
C GLY A 285 12.37 -3.75 -23.48
N ASN A 286 11.96 -4.78 -24.23
CA ASN A 286 11.57 -4.68 -25.64
C ASN A 286 10.39 -5.62 -25.98
N TRP A 287 9.72 -5.37 -27.10
CA TRP A 287 8.69 -6.26 -27.64
C TRP A 287 9.28 -7.42 -28.43
N ASP A 288 8.91 -8.65 -28.07
CA ASP A 288 9.23 -9.84 -28.86
C ASP A 288 7.99 -10.33 -29.58
N THR A 289 8.08 -10.52 -30.89
CA THR A 289 7.05 -11.21 -31.66
C THR A 289 7.00 -12.67 -31.22
N VAL A 290 5.84 -13.11 -30.76
CA VAL A 290 5.61 -14.49 -30.34
C VAL A 290 4.82 -15.28 -31.38
N TYR A 291 4.05 -14.58 -32.21
CA TYR A 291 3.30 -15.19 -33.29
C TYR A 291 3.07 -14.21 -34.43
N ASP A 292 3.12 -14.70 -35.65
CA ASP A 292 2.73 -13.97 -36.84
C ASP A 292 1.92 -14.81 -37.83
N ALA A 293 0.94 -14.17 -38.46
CA ALA A 293 0.09 -14.81 -39.46
C ALA A 293 -0.15 -13.89 -40.65
N ASP A 294 -0.29 -14.52 -41.81
CA ASP A 294 -0.88 -13.90 -42.99
C ASP A 294 -2.27 -13.37 -42.64
N SER A 295 -2.46 -12.07 -42.83
CA SER A 295 -3.75 -11.45 -42.60
C SER A 295 -4.78 -11.99 -43.58
N THR A 296 -6.00 -12.21 -43.08
CA THR A 296 -7.13 -12.57 -43.92
C THR A 296 -8.26 -11.57 -43.70
N THR A 297 -9.06 -11.33 -44.74
CA THR A 297 -10.30 -10.55 -44.62
C THR A 297 -11.43 -11.39 -44.00
N ALA A 298 -11.22 -12.70 -43.85
CA ALA A 298 -12.09 -13.59 -43.11
C ALA A 298 -11.86 -13.41 -41.60
N TYR A 299 -12.91 -13.69 -40.84
CA TYR A 299 -12.77 -13.84 -39.40
C TYR A 299 -11.93 -15.08 -39.10
N GLY A 300 -10.95 -14.94 -38.21
CA GLY A 300 -10.12 -16.04 -37.78
C GLY A 300 -9.67 -15.87 -36.33
N MET A 301 -9.32 -17.00 -35.73
CA MET A 301 -8.70 -17.07 -34.41
C MET A 301 -7.25 -17.53 -34.54
N VAL A 302 -6.41 -16.92 -33.73
CA VAL A 302 -4.99 -17.20 -33.61
C VAL A 302 -4.70 -17.51 -32.15
N GLU A 303 -3.87 -18.53 -31.91
CA GLU A 303 -3.45 -18.94 -30.57
C GLU A 303 -1.93 -19.13 -30.54
N TRP A 304 -1.30 -18.55 -29.53
CA TRP A 304 0.08 -18.82 -29.17
C TRP A 304 0.13 -19.34 -27.74
N SER A 305 1.05 -20.25 -27.43
CA SER A 305 1.29 -20.66 -26.04
C SER A 305 2.71 -21.16 -25.81
N THR A 306 3.11 -21.20 -24.54
CA THR A 306 4.36 -21.79 -24.09
C THR A 306 4.20 -22.46 -22.74
N SER A 307 4.93 -23.56 -22.53
CA SER A 307 5.15 -24.17 -21.22
C SER A 307 6.63 -24.14 -20.79
N ASP A 308 7.48 -23.39 -21.51
CA ASP A 308 8.88 -23.19 -21.16
C ASP A 308 8.98 -22.19 -19.99
N PRO A 309 9.48 -22.60 -18.81
CA PRO A 309 9.62 -21.71 -17.66
C PRO A 309 10.49 -20.47 -17.94
N ALA A 310 11.48 -20.57 -18.83
CA ALA A 310 12.34 -19.45 -19.19
C ALA A 310 11.59 -18.40 -20.02
N LEU A 311 10.73 -18.84 -20.95
CA LEU A 311 9.86 -17.94 -21.71
C LEU A 311 8.76 -17.35 -20.84
N ILE A 312 8.20 -18.11 -19.90
CA ILE A 312 7.20 -17.61 -18.94
C ILE A 312 7.82 -16.50 -18.07
N GLY A 313 8.98 -16.76 -17.45
CA GLY A 313 9.67 -15.76 -16.62
C GLY A 313 10.14 -14.51 -17.39
N LYS A 314 10.21 -14.60 -18.72
CA LYS A 314 10.52 -13.48 -19.62
C LYS A 314 9.31 -12.59 -19.93
N PHE A 315 8.11 -13.17 -20.00
CA PHE A 315 6.87 -12.48 -20.42
C PHE A 315 5.88 -12.18 -19.28
N VAL A 316 6.11 -12.72 -18.08
CA VAL A 316 5.32 -12.42 -16.87
C VAL A 316 6.22 -11.65 -15.89
N SER A 317 5.82 -10.44 -15.52
CA SER A 317 6.61 -9.62 -14.60
C SER A 317 6.58 -10.14 -13.16
N ALA A 318 7.43 -9.58 -12.29
CA ALA A 318 7.36 -9.81 -10.84
C ALA A 318 6.02 -9.35 -10.20
N HIS A 319 5.27 -8.50 -10.91
CA HIS A 319 3.93 -8.05 -10.53
C HIS A 319 2.83 -8.82 -11.25
N ASN A 320 3.18 -9.94 -11.89
CA ASN A 320 2.26 -10.81 -12.64
C ASN A 320 1.64 -10.16 -13.88
N ASP A 321 2.21 -9.06 -14.36
CA ASP A 321 1.72 -8.37 -15.55
C ASP A 321 2.22 -9.08 -16.81
N VAL A 322 1.31 -9.32 -17.76
CA VAL A 322 1.60 -9.73 -19.13
C VAL A 322 1.21 -8.59 -20.05
N GLN A 323 2.19 -8.03 -20.74
CA GLN A 323 1.96 -7.01 -21.76
C GLN A 323 1.93 -7.66 -23.14
N LEU A 324 0.89 -7.35 -23.89
CA LEU A 324 0.59 -7.90 -25.21
C LEU A 324 0.34 -6.76 -26.19
N ARG A 325 0.91 -6.88 -27.39
CA ARG A 325 0.74 -5.92 -28.47
C ARG A 325 0.25 -6.62 -29.72
N LEU A 326 -0.77 -6.03 -30.34
CA LEU A 326 -1.17 -6.37 -31.69
C LEU A 326 -0.59 -5.33 -32.64
N TYR A 327 0.17 -5.79 -33.64
CA TYR A 327 0.81 -4.95 -34.64
C TYR A 327 0.45 -5.41 -36.07
N ASN A 328 0.19 -4.46 -36.95
CA ASN A 328 -0.15 -4.69 -38.36
C ASN A 328 0.46 -3.58 -39.23
N SER A 329 0.98 -3.93 -40.41
CA SER A 329 1.55 -2.99 -41.38
C SER A 329 1.16 -3.38 -42.80
N GLY A 330 0.42 -2.52 -43.51
CA GLY A 330 -0.10 -2.81 -44.86
C GLY A 330 0.53 -1.98 -45.97
N SER A 331 0.35 -2.40 -47.23
CA SER A 331 0.75 -1.62 -48.41
C SER A 331 -0.23 -0.50 -48.78
N GLY A 332 -1.39 -0.43 -48.12
CA GLY A 332 -2.42 0.60 -48.30
C GLY A 332 -3.26 0.76 -47.02
N SER A 333 -4.17 1.74 -47.01
CA SER A 333 -5.01 2.06 -45.85
C SER A 333 -6.01 0.96 -45.50
N PHE A 334 -6.26 0.76 -44.20
CA PHE A 334 -7.12 -0.33 -43.71
C PHE A 334 -7.73 -0.10 -42.34
N VAL A 335 -8.72 -0.91 -42.00
CA VAL A 335 -9.28 -1.06 -40.66
C VAL A 335 -8.92 -2.45 -40.13
N ARG A 336 -8.40 -2.48 -38.90
CA ARG A 336 -8.21 -3.70 -38.12
C ARG A 336 -9.39 -3.88 -37.17
N ASP A 337 -10.08 -5.01 -37.31
CA ASP A 337 -11.21 -5.39 -36.46
C ASP A 337 -10.76 -6.47 -35.48
N ALA A 338 -10.67 -6.13 -34.20
CA ALA A 338 -10.33 -7.07 -33.14
C ALA A 338 -11.60 -7.41 -32.34
N ASP A 339 -11.92 -8.70 -32.23
CA ASP A 339 -13.10 -9.19 -31.55
C ASP A 339 -12.76 -9.60 -30.12
N ALA A 340 -11.76 -10.47 -29.95
CA ALA A 340 -11.34 -10.94 -28.63
C ALA A 340 -9.81 -10.94 -28.51
N LEU A 341 -9.31 -10.66 -27.30
CA LEU A 341 -7.92 -10.91 -26.94
C LEU A 341 -7.86 -11.38 -25.49
N ASP A 342 -7.43 -12.61 -25.24
CA ASP A 342 -7.35 -13.20 -23.90
C ASP A 342 -6.01 -13.85 -23.62
N VAL A 343 -5.60 -13.74 -22.36
CA VAL A 343 -4.50 -14.52 -21.78
C VAL A 343 -5.12 -15.59 -20.90
N THR A 344 -4.77 -16.86 -21.13
CA THR A 344 -5.12 -17.95 -20.21
C THR A 344 -3.85 -18.45 -19.53
N ALA A 345 -3.85 -18.45 -18.20
CA ALA A 345 -2.77 -19.02 -17.40
C ALA A 345 -3.22 -20.36 -16.82
N TYR A 346 -2.40 -21.40 -17.03
CA TYR A 346 -2.49 -22.64 -16.28
C TYR A 346 -1.44 -22.62 -15.19
N TYR A 347 -1.82 -22.94 -13.96
CA TYR A 347 -0.97 -22.80 -12.79
C TYR A 347 -1.18 -23.93 -11.80
N ALA A 348 -0.15 -24.20 -11.01
CA ALA A 348 -0.30 -25.03 -9.81
C ALA A 348 -0.83 -24.15 -8.68
N ALA A 349 -1.89 -24.58 -7.98
CA ALA A 349 -2.38 -23.81 -6.84
C ALA A 349 -1.29 -23.66 -5.77
N SER A 350 -1.02 -22.41 -5.35
CA SER A 350 -0.11 -22.09 -4.25
C SER A 350 -0.83 -21.21 -3.24
N GLY A 351 -0.97 -21.69 -2.00
CA GLY A 351 -1.58 -20.90 -0.92
C GLY A 351 -3.11 -20.76 -0.98
N THR A 352 -3.80 -21.38 -1.94
CA THR A 352 -5.27 -21.35 -2.04
C THR A 352 -5.86 -22.75 -2.13
N THR A 353 -7.08 -22.92 -1.67
CA THR A 353 -7.82 -24.18 -1.85
C THR A 353 -8.65 -24.07 -3.12
N THR A 354 -8.30 -24.84 -4.13
CA THR A 354 -9.05 -24.89 -5.39
C THR A 354 -9.79 -26.21 -5.52
N LYS A 355 -11.09 -26.13 -5.81
CA LYS A 355 -11.98 -27.28 -5.99
C LYS A 355 -12.70 -27.18 -7.32
N THR A 356 -13.03 -28.34 -7.88
CA THR A 356 -13.78 -28.46 -9.13
C THR A 356 -15.06 -29.25 -8.85
N PHE A 357 -16.18 -28.76 -9.38
CA PHE A 357 -17.49 -29.36 -9.22
C PHE A 357 -18.12 -29.60 -10.59
N ALA A 358 -18.58 -30.82 -10.81
CA ALA A 358 -19.54 -31.12 -11.86
C ALA A 358 -20.96 -30.75 -11.39
N PRO A 359 -21.90 -30.52 -12.30
CA PRO A 359 -23.29 -30.27 -11.92
C PRO A 359 -23.95 -31.47 -11.26
N ASP A 360 -24.71 -31.23 -10.19
CA ASP A 360 -25.57 -32.21 -9.52
C ASP A 360 -26.80 -32.55 -10.38
N THR A 361 -27.33 -31.52 -11.05
CA THR A 361 -28.54 -31.63 -11.86
C THR A 361 -28.41 -30.81 -13.15
N VAL A 362 -29.14 -31.25 -14.18
CA VAL A 362 -29.29 -30.54 -15.45
C VAL A 362 -30.76 -30.56 -15.83
N THR A 363 -31.31 -29.40 -16.19
CA THR A 363 -32.70 -29.27 -16.64
C THR A 363 -32.80 -28.48 -17.94
N ALA A 364 -33.69 -28.89 -18.83
CA ALA A 364 -34.00 -28.16 -20.05
C ALA A 364 -34.98 -27.02 -19.74
N GLU A 365 -34.64 -25.79 -20.12
CA GLU A 365 -35.53 -24.62 -20.06
C GLU A 365 -36.21 -24.40 -21.43
N PHE A 366 -35.46 -24.52 -22.52
CA PHE A 366 -35.97 -24.49 -23.89
C PHE A 366 -35.40 -25.63 -24.71
N GLY A 367 -36.26 -26.27 -25.53
CA GLY A 367 -35.88 -27.44 -26.31
C GLY A 367 -36.01 -28.73 -25.51
N THR A 368 -35.29 -29.78 -25.91
CA THR A 368 -35.39 -31.10 -25.27
C THR A 368 -34.03 -31.78 -25.24
N ILE A 369 -33.67 -32.39 -24.10
CA ILE A 369 -32.49 -33.26 -23.98
C ILE A 369 -32.78 -34.57 -24.72
N THR A 370 -32.00 -34.85 -25.75
CA THR A 370 -32.15 -36.04 -26.59
C THR A 370 -31.25 -37.19 -26.13
N SER A 371 -30.11 -36.89 -25.51
CA SER A 371 -29.23 -37.86 -24.88
C SER A 371 -28.35 -37.22 -23.82
N GLY A 372 -27.85 -38.02 -22.87
CA GLY A 372 -27.00 -37.58 -21.77
C GLY A 372 -27.78 -37.01 -20.57
N ASN A 373 -27.06 -36.76 -19.47
CA ASN A 373 -27.60 -36.19 -18.22
C ASN A 373 -26.48 -35.43 -17.47
N ALA A 374 -26.67 -35.09 -16.19
CA ALA A 374 -25.63 -34.41 -15.41
C ALA A 374 -24.29 -35.16 -15.37
N ALA A 375 -24.31 -36.50 -15.34
CA ALA A 375 -23.09 -37.32 -15.38
C ALA A 375 -22.34 -37.21 -16.71
N SER A 376 -23.05 -36.91 -17.80
CA SER A 376 -22.45 -36.63 -19.12
C SER A 376 -21.63 -35.34 -19.16
N LEU A 377 -21.65 -34.53 -18.10
CA LEU A 377 -20.90 -33.28 -18.01
C LEU A 377 -19.69 -33.36 -17.06
N GLU A 378 -19.41 -34.52 -16.46
CA GLU A 378 -18.33 -34.68 -15.47
C GLU A 378 -16.93 -34.60 -16.09
N GLN A 379 -16.75 -35.10 -17.31
CA GLN A 379 -15.47 -35.16 -18.01
C GLN A 379 -15.66 -35.16 -19.53
N ILE A 380 -14.61 -34.77 -20.26
CA ILE A 380 -14.60 -34.87 -21.73
C ILE A 380 -14.48 -36.34 -22.11
N ASP A 381 -15.53 -36.90 -22.69
CA ASP A 381 -15.56 -38.26 -23.21
C ASP A 381 -16.48 -38.39 -24.45
N ALA A 382 -16.78 -39.61 -24.87
CA ALA A 382 -17.61 -39.89 -26.04
C ALA A 382 -19.13 -39.81 -25.77
N ASN A 383 -19.57 -39.41 -24.57
CA ASN A 383 -20.97 -39.45 -24.12
C ASN A 383 -21.52 -38.04 -23.78
N PRO A 384 -21.59 -37.11 -24.74
CA PRO A 384 -22.01 -35.75 -24.48
C PRO A 384 -23.49 -35.62 -24.11
N LEU A 385 -23.83 -34.55 -23.39
CA LEU A 385 -25.20 -34.05 -23.29
C LEU A 385 -25.61 -33.46 -24.64
N VAL A 386 -26.63 -34.02 -25.29
CA VAL A 386 -27.15 -33.53 -26.56
C VAL A 386 -28.55 -32.97 -26.38
N MET A 387 -28.77 -31.75 -26.87
CA MET A 387 -30.07 -31.08 -26.87
C MET A 387 -30.50 -30.66 -28.26
N ALA A 388 -31.79 -30.84 -28.53
CA ALA A 388 -32.45 -30.30 -29.72
C ALA A 388 -33.14 -28.97 -29.41
N ALA A 389 -33.02 -28.01 -30.33
CA ALA A 389 -33.71 -26.73 -30.22
C ALA A 389 -35.24 -26.89 -30.28
N SER A 390 -35.96 -25.99 -29.60
CA SER A 390 -37.42 -25.93 -29.62
C SER A 390 -37.96 -25.57 -31.01
N VAL A 391 -39.30 -25.64 -31.14
CA VAL A 391 -40.00 -25.20 -32.35
C VAL A 391 -39.66 -23.75 -32.73
N ASP A 392 -39.49 -22.88 -31.73
CA ASP A 392 -39.12 -21.46 -31.87
C ASP A 392 -37.61 -21.24 -32.06
N LYS A 393 -36.84 -22.30 -32.27
CA LYS A 393 -35.38 -22.27 -32.44
C LYS A 393 -34.63 -21.70 -31.24
N LYS A 394 -35.16 -21.93 -30.04
CA LYS A 394 -34.49 -21.64 -28.77
C LYS A 394 -33.98 -22.93 -28.14
N LEU A 395 -32.81 -22.86 -27.53
CA LEU A 395 -32.23 -23.96 -26.77
C LEU A 395 -31.66 -23.37 -25.48
N ALA A 396 -32.09 -23.89 -24.34
CA ALA A 396 -31.43 -23.63 -23.07
C ALA A 396 -31.51 -24.84 -22.17
N TRP A 397 -30.41 -25.08 -21.48
CA TRP A 397 -30.39 -25.87 -20.28
C TRP A 397 -29.66 -25.10 -19.19
N ASN A 398 -30.09 -25.35 -17.97
CA ASN A 398 -29.40 -24.88 -16.78
C ASN A 398 -28.92 -26.08 -15.97
N ALA A 399 -27.83 -25.88 -15.28
CA ALA A 399 -27.23 -26.86 -14.41
C ALA A 399 -26.91 -26.23 -13.05
N GLU A 400 -27.07 -27.02 -12.00
CA GLU A 400 -26.89 -26.60 -10.62
C GLU A 400 -25.83 -27.48 -9.96
N ALA A 401 -24.95 -26.87 -9.16
CA ALA A 401 -23.93 -27.58 -8.38
C ALA A 401 -23.89 -27.07 -6.93
N THR A 402 -23.67 -28.00 -6.01
CA THR A 402 -23.45 -27.75 -4.59
C THR A 402 -21.96 -27.71 -4.30
N LEU A 403 -21.45 -26.56 -3.88
CA LEU A 403 -20.03 -26.30 -3.62
C LEU A 403 -19.60 -26.88 -2.26
N THR A 404 -19.66 -28.19 -2.11
CA THR A 404 -19.43 -28.88 -0.83
C THR A 404 -18.03 -28.61 -0.25
N GLY A 405 -18.00 -28.15 1.00
CA GLY A 405 -16.77 -27.79 1.71
C GLY A 405 -16.07 -26.55 1.14
N VAL A 406 -16.80 -25.66 0.46
CA VAL A 406 -16.39 -24.30 0.10
C VAL A 406 -17.12 -23.35 1.04
N ASP A 407 -16.39 -22.38 1.60
CA ASP A 407 -16.99 -21.24 2.29
C ASP A 407 -17.27 -20.14 1.25
N PRO A 408 -18.55 -19.82 0.96
CA PRO A 408 -18.91 -18.80 -0.02
C PRO A 408 -18.29 -17.42 0.27
N LEU A 409 -18.05 -17.11 1.55
CA LEU A 409 -17.45 -15.83 1.96
C LEU A 409 -15.96 -15.74 1.62
N LYS A 410 -15.29 -16.86 1.34
CA LYS A 410 -13.85 -16.90 1.04
C LYS A 410 -13.56 -17.07 -0.46
N VAL A 411 -14.58 -17.10 -1.30
CA VAL A 411 -14.41 -17.36 -2.73
C VAL A 411 -13.73 -16.16 -3.41
N ARG A 412 -12.49 -16.38 -3.83
CA ARG A 412 -11.70 -15.42 -4.62
C ARG A 412 -11.99 -15.56 -6.11
N THR A 413 -12.30 -16.76 -6.60
CA THR A 413 -12.62 -16.94 -8.01
C THR A 413 -13.74 -17.94 -8.20
N LEU A 414 -14.60 -17.63 -9.17
CA LEU A 414 -15.58 -18.56 -9.71
C LEU A 414 -15.32 -18.66 -11.20
N SER A 415 -14.81 -19.81 -11.64
CA SER A 415 -14.62 -20.09 -13.06
C SER A 415 -15.60 -21.14 -13.54
N VAL A 416 -16.06 -21.00 -14.77
CA VAL A 416 -16.83 -22.02 -15.47
C VAL A 416 -16.09 -22.44 -16.72
N PHE A 417 -15.92 -23.75 -16.85
CA PHE A 417 -15.36 -24.39 -18.02
C PHE A 417 -16.42 -25.24 -18.71
N THR A 418 -16.60 -25.10 -20.02
CA THR A 418 -17.46 -25.99 -20.80
C THR A 418 -16.96 -26.14 -22.22
N LYS A 419 -17.23 -27.29 -22.84
CA LYS A 419 -16.94 -27.56 -24.26
C LYS A 419 -18.24 -27.90 -24.96
N ALA A 420 -18.61 -27.12 -25.96
CA ALA A 420 -19.88 -27.25 -26.66
C ALA A 420 -19.73 -27.20 -28.19
N GLY A 421 -20.41 -28.11 -28.88
CA GLY A 421 -20.48 -28.19 -30.34
C GLY A 421 -21.89 -27.90 -30.88
N THR A 422 -22.02 -27.68 -32.18
CA THR A 422 -23.30 -27.48 -32.87
C THR A 422 -23.41 -28.35 -34.11
N SER A 423 -24.61 -28.86 -34.40
CA SER A 423 -24.89 -29.59 -35.65
C SER A 423 -25.17 -28.69 -36.86
N SER A 424 -25.11 -27.36 -36.68
CA SER A 424 -25.45 -26.38 -37.72
C SER A 424 -24.38 -25.29 -37.80
N SER A 425 -24.01 -24.94 -39.03
CA SER A 425 -23.08 -23.85 -39.36
C SER A 425 -23.73 -22.46 -39.35
N VAL A 426 -25.03 -22.36 -39.04
CA VAL A 426 -25.73 -21.08 -38.99
C VAL A 426 -25.36 -20.34 -37.71
N ALA A 427 -24.75 -19.17 -37.84
CA ALA A 427 -24.30 -18.35 -36.73
C ALA A 427 -25.48 -17.96 -35.81
N ASN A 428 -25.46 -18.49 -34.59
CA ASN A 428 -26.33 -18.07 -33.49
C ASN A 428 -25.51 -17.92 -32.21
N ASN A 429 -25.63 -16.76 -31.55
CA ASN A 429 -24.85 -16.48 -30.36
C ASN A 429 -25.18 -17.48 -29.24
N LEU A 430 -24.13 -17.93 -28.58
CA LEU A 430 -24.13 -18.77 -27.40
C LEU A 430 -23.88 -17.87 -26.20
N PHE A 431 -24.82 -17.91 -25.26
CA PHE A 431 -24.78 -17.12 -24.04
C PHE A 431 -24.53 -18.05 -22.87
N LEU A 432 -23.43 -17.82 -22.15
CA LEU A 432 -23.19 -18.43 -20.86
C LEU A 432 -23.64 -17.45 -19.79
N SER A 433 -24.52 -17.90 -18.91
CA SER A 433 -25.09 -17.09 -17.84
C SER A 433 -24.90 -17.74 -16.48
N PHE A 434 -24.78 -16.92 -15.44
CA PHE A 434 -24.93 -17.34 -14.05
C PHE A 434 -26.26 -16.87 -13.48
N TRP A 435 -26.81 -17.62 -12.53
CA TRP A 435 -27.99 -17.20 -11.80
C TRP A 435 -27.61 -16.19 -10.72
N ASN A 436 -28.24 -15.03 -10.75
CA ASN A 436 -28.11 -14.00 -9.75
C ASN A 436 -29.13 -14.26 -8.63
N TYR A 437 -28.62 -14.72 -7.48
CA TYR A 437 -29.42 -15.02 -6.30
C TYR A 437 -29.95 -13.76 -5.59
N LYS A 438 -29.43 -12.56 -5.89
CA LYS A 438 -29.91 -11.31 -5.28
C LYS A 438 -31.21 -10.81 -5.90
N ASP A 439 -31.38 -10.96 -7.21
CA ASP A 439 -32.58 -10.49 -7.94
C ASP A 439 -33.37 -11.59 -8.66
N SER A 440 -32.93 -12.85 -8.56
CA SER A 440 -33.56 -14.01 -9.20
C SER A 440 -33.62 -13.91 -10.73
N SER A 441 -32.49 -13.53 -11.35
CA SER A 441 -32.36 -13.41 -12.79
C SER A 441 -31.11 -14.11 -13.34
N TRP A 442 -30.98 -14.16 -14.67
CA TRP A 442 -29.81 -14.73 -15.35
C TRP A 442 -28.91 -13.60 -15.88
N ASP A 443 -27.68 -13.53 -15.37
CA ASP A 443 -26.67 -12.59 -15.84
C ASP A 443 -25.80 -13.25 -16.92
N VAL A 444 -25.73 -12.66 -18.11
CA VAL A 444 -24.84 -13.12 -19.18
C VAL A 444 -23.41 -12.72 -18.85
N VAL A 445 -22.53 -13.71 -18.70
CA VAL A 445 -21.10 -13.50 -18.37
C VAL A 445 -20.17 -13.72 -19.55
N ARG A 446 -20.65 -14.36 -20.61
CA ARG A 446 -19.91 -14.53 -21.86
C ARG A 446 -20.88 -14.68 -23.02
N THR A 447 -20.61 -13.93 -24.09
CA THR A 447 -21.26 -14.12 -25.38
C THR A 447 -20.24 -14.62 -26.39
N GLN A 448 -20.63 -15.63 -27.17
CA GLN A 448 -19.76 -16.21 -28.17
C GLN A 448 -20.55 -16.56 -29.43
N THR A 449 -20.09 -16.09 -30.59
CA THR A 449 -20.53 -16.63 -31.88
C THR A 449 -19.74 -17.92 -32.14
N PRO A 450 -20.41 -19.09 -32.20
CA PRO A 450 -19.73 -20.37 -32.37
C PRO A 450 -19.25 -20.57 -33.81
N GLU A 451 -18.15 -21.32 -33.95
CA GLU A 451 -17.61 -21.77 -35.23
C GLU A 451 -18.04 -23.22 -35.55
N ALA A 452 -17.59 -23.75 -36.70
CA ALA A 452 -17.94 -25.11 -37.12
C ALA A 452 -17.32 -26.20 -36.23
N ASP A 453 -16.23 -25.89 -35.51
CA ASP A 453 -15.54 -26.79 -34.58
C ASP A 453 -16.05 -26.65 -33.14
N PRO A 454 -15.93 -27.69 -32.29
CA PRO A 454 -16.31 -27.62 -30.88
C PRO A 454 -15.57 -26.50 -30.16
N ASP A 455 -16.32 -25.58 -29.57
CA ASP A 455 -15.78 -24.40 -28.90
C ASP A 455 -15.62 -24.64 -27.40
N THR A 456 -14.50 -24.14 -26.86
CA THR A 456 -14.21 -24.19 -25.43
C THR A 456 -14.52 -22.84 -24.79
N PHE A 457 -15.19 -22.88 -23.65
CA PHE A 457 -15.50 -21.74 -22.80
C PHE A 457 -14.70 -21.86 -21.53
N LEU A 458 -13.91 -20.83 -21.22
CA LEU A 458 -13.35 -20.63 -19.89
C LEU A 458 -13.63 -19.20 -19.49
N VAL A 459 -14.52 -19.01 -18.52
CA VAL A 459 -14.86 -17.70 -17.97
C VAL A 459 -14.45 -17.70 -16.52
N THR A 460 -13.62 -16.74 -16.12
CA THR A 460 -13.17 -16.58 -14.74
C THR A 460 -13.72 -15.28 -14.17
N ILE A 461 -14.52 -15.36 -13.11
CA ILE A 461 -15.06 -14.21 -12.41
C ILE A 461 -14.20 -13.96 -11.17
N ARG A 462 -13.70 -12.73 -11.06
CA ARG A 462 -12.84 -12.27 -9.95
C ARG A 462 -13.43 -11.10 -9.18
N ASP A 463 -14.46 -10.45 -9.72
CA ASP A 463 -15.16 -9.41 -8.97
C ASP A 463 -15.95 -10.06 -7.83
N SER A 464 -15.54 -9.78 -6.59
CA SER A 464 -16.18 -10.32 -5.39
C SER A 464 -17.67 -9.97 -5.31
N ASP A 465 -18.09 -8.80 -5.82
CA ASP A 465 -19.51 -8.42 -5.81
C ASP A 465 -20.34 -9.22 -6.81
N LEU A 466 -19.74 -9.72 -7.89
CA LEU A 466 -20.38 -10.65 -8.82
C LEU A 466 -20.41 -12.07 -8.25
N ILE A 467 -19.30 -12.53 -7.64
CA ILE A 467 -19.23 -13.86 -7.02
C ILE A 467 -20.33 -14.02 -5.96
N GLU A 468 -20.52 -13.03 -5.09
CA GLU A 468 -21.59 -13.02 -4.09
C GLU A 468 -23.02 -13.02 -4.66
N ARG A 469 -23.20 -12.60 -5.93
CA ARG A 469 -24.49 -12.73 -6.61
C ARG A 469 -24.71 -14.14 -7.13
N TYR A 470 -23.65 -14.83 -7.53
CA TYR A 470 -23.74 -16.11 -8.24
C TYR A 470 -23.64 -17.34 -7.36
N ILE A 471 -23.20 -17.17 -6.11
CA ILE A 471 -23.14 -18.24 -5.12
C ILE A 471 -24.15 -17.93 -4.01
N SER A 472 -25.08 -18.85 -3.76
CA SER A 472 -26.04 -18.70 -2.67
C SER A 472 -25.36 -18.82 -1.30
N SER A 473 -26.03 -18.35 -0.24
CA SER A 473 -25.55 -18.53 1.14
C SER A 473 -25.41 -20.00 1.56
N ALA A 474 -26.10 -20.91 0.87
CA ALA A 474 -25.99 -22.36 1.06
C ALA A 474 -24.91 -23.01 0.18
N GLY A 475 -24.12 -22.23 -0.56
CA GLY A 475 -23.06 -22.73 -1.44
C GLY A 475 -23.58 -23.36 -2.73
N GLN A 476 -24.72 -22.90 -3.26
CA GLN A 476 -25.22 -23.34 -4.56
C GLN A 476 -24.81 -22.38 -5.67
N VAL A 477 -24.48 -22.92 -6.84
CA VAL A 477 -24.21 -22.16 -8.06
C VAL A 477 -25.02 -22.73 -9.22
N LYS A 478 -25.47 -21.85 -10.12
CA LYS A 478 -26.16 -22.25 -11.36
C LYS A 478 -25.54 -21.60 -12.57
N ALA A 479 -25.32 -22.39 -13.61
CA ALA A 479 -24.98 -21.90 -14.94
C ALA A 479 -26.07 -22.27 -15.94
N ARG A 480 -26.23 -21.42 -16.96
CA ARG A 480 -27.11 -21.69 -18.09
C ARG A 480 -26.36 -21.47 -19.39
N LEU A 481 -26.56 -22.40 -20.31
CA LEU A 481 -26.17 -22.25 -21.69
C LEU A 481 -27.41 -21.97 -22.52
N TYR A 482 -27.47 -20.82 -23.19
CA TYR A 482 -28.62 -20.38 -23.98
C TYR A 482 -28.25 -20.01 -25.41
N ASN A 483 -29.11 -20.41 -26.35
CA ASN A 483 -29.08 -19.99 -27.75
C ASN A 483 -30.48 -19.63 -28.23
N SER A 484 -30.51 -18.67 -29.15
CA SER A 484 -31.67 -18.31 -29.94
C SER A 484 -31.21 -18.05 -31.37
N SER A 485 -31.94 -18.58 -32.35
CA SER A 485 -31.75 -18.25 -33.76
C SER A 485 -33.04 -17.75 -34.39
N ALA A 486 -32.95 -17.12 -35.57
CA ALA A 486 -34.15 -16.77 -36.33
C ALA A 486 -35.00 -18.02 -36.61
N THR A 487 -36.33 -17.88 -36.56
CA THR A 487 -37.27 -19.01 -36.76
C THR A 487 -37.18 -19.62 -38.17
N THR A 488 -36.64 -18.86 -39.13
CA THR A 488 -36.33 -19.29 -40.51
C THR A 488 -35.12 -20.22 -40.61
N ASN A 489 -34.29 -20.32 -39.57
CA ASN A 489 -33.10 -21.15 -39.58
C ASN A 489 -33.45 -22.64 -39.41
N PRO A 490 -32.65 -23.57 -39.95
CA PRO A 490 -32.84 -25.00 -39.75
C PRO A 490 -32.79 -25.37 -38.27
N ALA A 491 -33.51 -26.44 -37.90
CA ALA A 491 -33.38 -27.02 -36.57
C ALA A 491 -31.91 -27.40 -36.31
N PHE A 492 -31.44 -27.17 -35.09
CA PHE A 492 -30.07 -27.45 -34.70
C PHE A 492 -30.06 -28.20 -33.37
N THR A 493 -28.98 -28.94 -33.15
CA THR A 493 -28.67 -29.59 -31.89
C THR A 493 -27.36 -29.02 -31.33
N ARG A 494 -27.21 -29.09 -30.02
CA ARG A 494 -25.98 -28.76 -29.31
C ARG A 494 -25.51 -29.98 -28.54
N SER A 495 -24.24 -30.33 -28.69
CA SER A 495 -23.56 -31.26 -27.81
C SER A 495 -22.78 -30.46 -26.77
N THR A 496 -22.83 -30.86 -25.50
CA THR A 496 -21.96 -30.34 -24.44
C THR A 496 -21.27 -31.52 -23.79
N ASP A 497 -19.95 -31.53 -23.85
CA ASP A 497 -19.15 -32.68 -23.40
C ASP A 497 -18.79 -32.55 -21.92
N VAL A 498 -18.79 -31.33 -21.37
CA VAL A 498 -18.32 -31.06 -20.01
C VAL A 498 -18.87 -29.74 -19.49
N LEU A 499 -19.16 -29.66 -18.19
CA LEU A 499 -19.39 -28.40 -17.47
C LEU A 499 -18.77 -28.49 -16.09
N SER A 500 -17.96 -27.50 -15.75
CA SER A 500 -17.17 -27.51 -14.52
C SER A 500 -17.21 -26.16 -13.86
N PHE A 501 -17.56 -26.15 -12.57
CA PHE A 501 -17.37 -24.98 -11.71
C PHE A 501 -16.05 -25.15 -10.99
N ILE A 502 -15.11 -24.23 -11.22
CA ILE A 502 -13.81 -24.21 -10.54
C ILE A 502 -13.86 -23.06 -9.55
N VAL A 503 -13.73 -23.38 -8.29
CA VAL A 503 -13.85 -22.42 -7.20
C VAL A 503 -12.55 -22.38 -6.42
N GLU A 504 -12.03 -21.18 -6.25
CA GLU A 504 -10.86 -20.93 -5.44
C GLU A 504 -11.26 -20.16 -4.20
N THR A 505 -10.81 -20.62 -3.05
CA THR A 505 -10.92 -19.88 -1.80
C THR A 505 -9.57 -19.39 -1.31
N GLY A 506 -9.55 -18.16 -0.80
CA GLY A 506 -8.40 -17.57 -0.12
C GLY A 506 -8.57 -17.58 1.40
N ASP A 507 -7.63 -16.94 2.10
CA ASP A 507 -7.67 -16.84 3.56
C ASP A 507 -8.60 -15.72 4.06
N VAL A 508 -8.79 -14.69 3.23
CA VAL A 508 -9.67 -13.54 3.51
C VAL A 508 -11.13 -13.93 3.31
N SER A 509 -11.97 -13.61 4.30
CA SER A 509 -13.44 -13.72 4.23
C SER A 509 -14.07 -12.38 3.87
N THR A 510 -15.24 -12.39 3.24
CA THR A 510 -16.08 -11.21 3.09
C THR A 510 -16.71 -10.83 4.44
N PHE A 511 -16.59 -9.55 4.83
CA PHE A 511 -17.28 -8.92 5.95
C PHE A 511 -17.31 -7.40 5.78
N GLU A 512 -18.08 -6.70 6.61
CA GLU A 512 -18.14 -5.24 6.62
C GLU A 512 -17.90 -4.71 8.05
N PHE A 513 -17.11 -3.63 8.17
CA PHE A 513 -16.88 -2.93 9.44
C PHE A 513 -17.18 -1.44 9.29
N ALA A 514 -17.35 -0.71 10.39
CA ALA A 514 -17.59 0.73 10.39
C ALA A 514 -16.36 1.51 10.89
N GLN A 515 -16.07 2.66 10.27
CA GLN A 515 -15.08 3.63 10.75
C GLN A 515 -15.76 4.99 10.99
N LEU A 516 -15.51 5.53 12.18
CA LEU A 516 -16.00 6.79 12.71
C LEU A 516 -14.81 7.65 13.14
N SER A 517 -15.00 8.97 13.25
CA SER A 517 -13.94 9.87 13.74
C SER A 517 -14.52 11.17 14.29
N ASP A 518 -13.74 11.83 15.16
CA ASP A 518 -13.97 13.21 15.60
C ASP A 518 -15.39 13.36 16.17
N VAL A 519 -15.68 12.57 17.21
CA VAL A 519 -16.97 12.54 17.91
C VAL A 519 -17.15 13.78 18.79
N HIS A 520 -16.10 14.23 19.47
CA HIS A 520 -16.12 15.39 20.37
C HIS A 520 -17.29 15.38 21.37
N GLU A 521 -17.45 14.32 22.17
CA GLU A 521 -18.47 14.30 23.23
C GLU A 521 -18.26 15.47 24.24
N PRO A 522 -19.32 16.15 24.70
CA PRO A 522 -20.75 15.93 24.39
C PRO A 522 -21.27 16.69 23.15
N ILE A 523 -20.41 17.38 22.40
CA ILE A 523 -20.82 18.23 21.27
C ILE A 523 -21.43 17.38 20.15
N GLY A 524 -20.78 16.27 19.76
CA GLY A 524 -21.27 15.36 18.73
C GLY A 524 -22.31 14.33 19.19
N HIS A 525 -22.73 14.36 20.46
CA HIS A 525 -23.59 13.36 21.11
C HIS A 525 -24.77 12.89 20.25
N ASN A 526 -25.60 13.82 19.79
CA ASN A 526 -26.81 13.49 19.03
C ASN A 526 -26.48 12.84 17.68
N ASN A 527 -25.37 13.25 17.05
CA ASN A 527 -24.94 12.68 15.78
C ASN A 527 -24.39 11.27 15.98
N PHE A 528 -23.63 11.05 17.05
CA PHE A 528 -23.10 9.75 17.39
C PHE A 528 -24.22 8.73 17.69
N LEU A 529 -25.22 9.10 18.50
CA LEU A 529 -26.38 8.24 18.77
C LEU A 529 -27.17 7.89 17.50
N ALA A 530 -27.32 8.83 16.55
CA ALA A 530 -27.98 8.56 15.28
C ALA A 530 -27.22 7.52 14.45
N ILE A 531 -25.88 7.63 14.40
CA ILE A 531 -25.01 6.67 13.72
C ILE A 531 -25.07 5.30 14.42
N ILE A 532 -24.98 5.24 15.75
CA ILE A 532 -25.11 3.99 16.53
C ILE A 532 -26.42 3.29 16.20
N ASN A 533 -27.53 4.03 16.13
CA ASN A 533 -28.82 3.45 15.78
C ASN A 533 -28.83 2.86 14.35
N GLU A 534 -28.25 3.52 13.35
CA GLU A 534 -28.13 2.95 12.01
C GLU A 534 -27.22 1.71 12.00
N LEU A 535 -26.09 1.76 12.73
CA LEU A 535 -25.16 0.64 12.85
C LEU A 535 -25.81 -0.59 13.45
N ASN A 536 -26.60 -0.45 14.51
CA ASN A 536 -27.27 -1.58 15.16
C ASN A 536 -28.46 -2.13 14.35
N THR A 537 -29.19 -1.26 13.66
CA THR A 537 -30.45 -1.65 13.00
C THR A 537 -30.25 -2.12 11.57
N THR A 538 -29.38 -1.43 10.81
CA THR A 538 -29.30 -1.55 9.34
C THR A 538 -27.99 -2.17 8.89
N ILE A 539 -26.84 -1.68 9.39
CA ILE A 539 -25.52 -2.09 8.91
C ILE A 539 -25.06 -3.39 9.55
N LYS A 540 -25.14 -3.47 10.89
CA LYS A 540 -24.67 -4.58 11.72
C LYS A 540 -23.24 -4.98 11.39
N PRO A 541 -22.27 -4.05 11.52
CA PRO A 541 -20.89 -4.30 11.16
C PRO A 541 -20.28 -5.39 12.06
N ALA A 542 -19.28 -6.10 11.54
CA ALA A 542 -18.50 -7.07 12.29
C ALA A 542 -17.85 -6.43 13.54
N PHE A 543 -17.35 -5.21 13.39
CA PHE A 543 -16.80 -4.36 14.45
C PHE A 543 -16.83 -2.89 14.01
N THR A 544 -16.60 -1.98 14.95
CA THR A 544 -16.55 -0.54 14.74
C THR A 544 -15.21 0.00 15.22
N VAL A 545 -14.61 0.92 14.46
CA VAL A 545 -13.37 1.61 14.83
C VAL A 545 -13.62 3.12 14.89
N VAL A 546 -13.16 3.77 15.96
CA VAL A 546 -13.19 5.24 16.11
C VAL A 546 -11.76 5.78 16.05
N THR A 547 -11.46 6.62 15.06
CA THR A 547 -10.12 7.15 14.78
C THR A 547 -9.83 8.47 15.50
N GLY A 548 -9.99 8.51 16.83
CA GLY A 548 -9.59 9.66 17.66
C GLY A 548 -10.59 10.81 17.74
N ASP A 549 -10.25 11.79 18.59
CA ASP A 549 -11.02 12.97 18.95
C ASP A 549 -12.42 12.61 19.43
N ILE A 550 -12.46 11.71 20.42
CA ILE A 550 -13.71 11.28 21.06
C ILE A 550 -14.25 12.32 22.04
N SER A 551 -13.39 13.24 22.49
CA SER A 551 -13.71 14.33 23.41
C SER A 551 -13.17 15.66 22.87
N ASP A 552 -13.66 16.80 23.40
CA ASP A 552 -13.10 18.11 23.04
C ASP A 552 -11.91 18.50 23.92
N HIS A 553 -11.84 17.97 25.15
CA HIS A 553 -10.91 18.41 26.19
C HIS A 553 -10.24 17.29 26.99
N GLY A 554 -10.55 16.01 26.72
CA GLY A 554 -10.01 14.87 27.47
C GLY A 554 -10.42 14.83 28.94
N THR A 555 -11.58 15.40 29.30
CA THR A 555 -12.04 15.43 30.70
C THR A 555 -12.71 14.12 31.11
N GLU A 556 -12.69 13.81 32.41
CA GLU A 556 -13.38 12.64 32.96
C GLU A 556 -14.86 12.56 32.55
N ALA A 557 -15.58 13.68 32.58
CA ALA A 557 -17.00 13.70 32.22
C ALA A 557 -17.23 13.39 30.72
N GLN A 558 -16.36 13.89 29.84
CA GLN A 558 -16.45 13.61 28.40
C GLN A 558 -16.13 12.16 28.08
N TYR A 559 -15.09 11.59 28.71
CA TYR A 559 -14.80 10.16 28.57
C TYR A 559 -15.93 9.28 29.10
N ALA A 560 -16.54 9.65 30.23
CA ALA A 560 -17.69 8.93 30.77
C ALA A 560 -18.91 8.99 29.82
N GLN A 561 -19.16 10.15 29.20
CA GLN A 561 -20.22 10.30 28.20
C GLN A 561 -19.96 9.43 26.97
N TYR A 562 -18.75 9.50 26.40
CA TYR A 562 -18.37 8.65 25.27
C TYR A 562 -18.47 7.16 25.62
N ALA A 563 -18.01 6.74 26.80
CA ALA A 563 -18.12 5.35 27.25
C ALA A 563 -19.58 4.91 27.39
N ALA A 564 -20.47 5.79 27.87
CA ALA A 564 -21.90 5.49 27.99
C ALA A 564 -22.57 5.32 26.62
N ASP A 565 -22.30 6.21 25.68
CA ASP A 565 -22.91 6.16 24.34
C ASP A 565 -22.33 5.02 23.50
N SER A 566 -21.02 4.84 23.54
CA SER A 566 -20.34 3.78 22.78
C SER A 566 -20.69 2.38 23.28
N ALA A 567 -21.06 2.21 24.55
CA ALA A 567 -21.60 0.96 25.10
C ALA A 567 -22.95 0.56 24.50
N LEU A 568 -23.62 1.44 23.75
CA LEU A 568 -24.86 1.14 23.03
C LEU A 568 -24.61 0.44 21.69
N LEU A 569 -23.36 0.35 21.21
CA LEU A 569 -23.04 -0.40 19.99
C LEU A 569 -23.17 -1.91 20.21
N ASP A 570 -23.86 -2.60 19.28
CA ASP A 570 -23.98 -4.06 19.29
C ASP A 570 -22.68 -4.75 18.83
N SER A 571 -21.86 -4.05 18.04
CA SER A 571 -20.59 -4.55 17.51
C SER A 571 -19.43 -4.31 18.48
N THR A 572 -18.37 -5.13 18.39
CA THR A 572 -17.11 -4.83 19.12
C THR A 572 -16.54 -3.48 18.69
N LEU A 573 -16.05 -2.70 19.64
CA LEU A 573 -15.50 -1.35 19.42
C LEU A 573 -13.99 -1.32 19.65
N TYR A 574 -13.27 -0.61 18.77
CA TYR A 574 -11.87 -0.25 18.95
C TYR A 574 -11.70 1.26 18.77
N THR A 575 -10.87 1.89 19.60
CA THR A 575 -10.72 3.35 19.61
C THR A 575 -9.24 3.73 19.68
N THR A 576 -8.78 4.60 18.78
CA THR A 576 -7.47 5.25 18.88
C THR A 576 -7.62 6.62 19.53
N PRO A 577 -6.59 7.15 20.23
CA PRO A 577 -6.62 8.52 20.73
C PRO A 577 -6.48 9.54 19.58
N GLY A 578 -7.13 10.70 19.73
CA GLY A 578 -6.85 11.92 18.96
C GLY A 578 -6.21 13.01 19.81
N ASN A 579 -5.78 14.10 19.17
CA ASN A 579 -5.09 15.17 19.89
C ASN A 579 -6.02 15.87 20.91
N HIS A 580 -7.33 15.99 20.66
CA HIS A 580 -8.26 16.56 21.63
C HIS A 580 -8.41 15.70 22.89
N ASP A 581 -8.13 14.40 22.79
CA ASP A 581 -8.20 13.49 23.92
C ASP A 581 -7.03 13.66 24.87
N VAL A 582 -5.84 14.06 24.39
CA VAL A 582 -4.60 14.04 25.19
C VAL A 582 -3.99 15.41 25.48
N ARG A 583 -4.63 16.50 25.03
CA ARG A 583 -3.95 17.81 24.92
C ARG A 583 -4.34 18.90 25.92
N TRP A 584 -5.63 19.09 26.15
CA TRP A 584 -6.10 20.45 26.42
C TRP A 584 -6.14 20.83 27.90
N TRP A 585 -6.87 20.07 28.70
CA TRP A 585 -7.15 20.41 30.11
C TRP A 585 -6.67 19.36 31.10
N ASN A 586 -6.13 18.26 30.57
CA ASN A 586 -5.82 17.08 31.33
C ASN A 586 -4.31 16.94 31.51
N SER A 587 -3.85 17.02 32.77
CA SER A 587 -2.45 16.78 33.11
C SER A 587 -1.97 15.35 32.87
N ASN A 588 -2.91 14.40 32.82
CA ASN A 588 -2.64 12.98 32.66
C ASN A 588 -2.65 12.53 31.20
N GLY A 589 -3.21 13.34 30.29
CA GLY A 589 -3.17 13.15 28.84
C GLY A 589 -3.42 11.70 28.41
N LYS A 590 -2.40 11.06 27.82
CA LYS A 590 -2.44 9.67 27.36
C LYS A 590 -2.78 8.65 28.45
N ASN A 591 -2.41 8.89 29.71
CA ASN A 591 -2.72 7.97 30.81
C ASN A 591 -4.23 7.92 31.08
N ASP A 592 -4.91 9.07 31.07
CA ASP A 592 -6.35 9.11 31.30
C ASP A 592 -7.13 8.45 30.16
N PHE A 593 -6.70 8.62 28.92
CA PHE A 593 -7.24 7.86 27.80
C PHE A 593 -7.01 6.36 28.01
N ALA A 594 -5.79 5.96 28.37
CA ALA A 594 -5.44 4.55 28.60
C ALA A 594 -6.28 3.90 29.71
N ASP A 595 -6.48 4.61 30.80
CA ASP A 595 -7.18 4.12 31.99
C ASP A 595 -8.70 4.06 31.79
N ARG A 596 -9.27 4.97 30.99
CA ARG A 596 -10.73 5.14 30.85
C ARG A 596 -11.30 4.54 29.57
N ILE A 597 -10.52 4.50 28.51
CA ILE A 597 -10.98 4.10 27.17
C ILE A 597 -10.30 2.82 26.71
N GLY A 598 -8.97 2.78 26.71
CA GLY A 598 -8.22 1.58 26.32
C GLY A 598 -6.81 1.86 25.80
N GLN A 599 -6.15 0.82 25.29
CA GLN A 599 -4.76 0.90 24.84
C GLN A 599 -4.55 1.99 23.78
N LEU A 600 -3.41 2.69 23.86
CA LEU A 600 -3.05 3.75 22.91
C LEU A 600 -2.84 3.22 21.49
N TYR A 601 -2.28 2.01 21.39
CA TYR A 601 -2.09 1.27 20.14
C TYR A 601 -2.31 -0.22 20.40
N SER A 602 -2.83 -0.92 19.40
CA SER A 602 -3.16 -2.35 19.49
C SER A 602 -3.33 -2.95 18.11
N SER A 603 -3.43 -4.26 18.00
CA SER A 603 -3.76 -4.94 16.75
C SER A 603 -4.64 -6.16 16.99
N PHE A 604 -5.36 -6.58 15.96
CA PHE A 604 -6.18 -7.79 15.99
C PHE A 604 -6.37 -8.38 14.59
N ASN A 605 -6.73 -9.66 14.54
CA ASN A 605 -7.03 -10.37 13.30
C ASN A 605 -8.54 -10.59 13.17
N TYR A 606 -9.10 -10.29 12.01
CA TYR A 606 -10.50 -10.63 11.69
C TYR A 606 -10.63 -11.01 10.22
N GLY A 607 -11.32 -12.12 9.93
CA GLY A 607 -11.63 -12.53 8.56
C GLY A 607 -10.43 -12.65 7.62
N GLY A 608 -9.25 -13.03 8.14
CA GLY A 608 -8.01 -13.16 7.34
C GLY A 608 -7.28 -11.84 7.07
N VAL A 609 -7.65 -10.74 7.73
CA VAL A 609 -7.01 -9.42 7.65
C VAL A 609 -6.47 -9.03 9.03
N HIS A 610 -5.32 -8.36 9.04
CA HIS A 610 -4.71 -7.82 10.24
C HIS A 610 -5.04 -6.33 10.35
N PHE A 611 -5.58 -5.90 11.49
CA PHE A 611 -5.98 -4.53 11.75
C PHE A 611 -5.08 -3.95 12.83
N VAL A 612 -4.52 -2.78 12.56
CA VAL A 612 -3.56 -2.13 13.46
C VAL A 612 -4.03 -0.73 13.80
N LEU A 613 -4.13 -0.44 15.09
CA LEU A 613 -4.49 0.85 15.66
C LEU A 613 -3.21 1.51 16.19
N LEU A 614 -2.85 2.67 15.63
CA LEU A 614 -1.64 3.41 15.97
C LEU A 614 -1.97 4.67 16.77
N ASP A 615 -1.17 4.93 17.79
CA ASP A 615 -1.12 6.22 18.47
C ASP A 615 -0.26 7.18 17.64
N SER A 616 -0.90 8.20 17.09
CA SER A 616 -0.22 9.29 16.38
C SER A 616 -0.12 10.56 17.22
N THR A 617 -0.62 10.56 18.45
CA THR A 617 -0.76 11.77 19.27
C THR A 617 0.52 12.10 20.02
N VAL A 618 0.66 13.38 20.39
CA VAL A 618 1.71 13.86 21.28
C VAL A 618 1.04 14.54 22.47
N THR A 619 1.45 14.17 23.69
CA THR A 619 0.82 14.69 24.92
C THR A 619 0.99 16.21 24.96
N LEU A 620 -0.11 16.95 25.17
CA LEU A 620 -0.16 18.42 25.18
C LEU A 620 0.16 19.14 23.85
N GLU A 621 0.31 18.45 22.72
CA GLU A 621 0.68 19.07 21.43
C GLU A 621 -0.30 18.73 20.27
N LEU A 622 -0.30 19.55 19.20
CA LEU A 622 -1.07 19.24 17.95
C LEU A 622 -0.35 18.23 17.07
N ASP A 623 0.97 18.27 17.07
CA ASP A 623 1.76 17.55 16.10
C ASP A 623 1.63 16.05 16.27
N ALA A 624 1.77 15.36 15.14
CA ALA A 624 1.66 13.93 15.11
C ALA A 624 3.05 13.29 15.24
N LYS A 625 3.13 12.18 15.98
CA LYS A 625 4.33 11.36 16.02
C LYS A 625 4.00 9.88 16.11
N PHE A 626 4.75 9.08 15.35
CA PHE A 626 4.91 7.65 15.64
C PHE A 626 6.14 7.41 16.52
N SER A 627 5.89 7.03 17.78
CA SER A 627 6.98 6.81 18.74
C SER A 627 7.84 5.61 18.38
N ARG A 628 9.15 5.66 18.68
CA ARG A 628 10.06 4.52 18.46
C ARG A 628 9.57 3.26 19.17
N LYS A 629 9.14 3.39 20.43
CA LYS A 629 8.55 2.29 21.22
C LYS A 629 7.38 1.61 20.51
N MET A 630 6.50 2.39 19.88
CA MET A 630 5.38 1.83 19.12
C MET A 630 5.84 1.20 17.80
N LEU A 631 6.81 1.80 17.10
CA LEU A 631 7.37 1.20 15.88
C LEU A 631 8.12 -0.11 16.15
N ASP A 632 8.82 -0.23 17.28
CA ASP A 632 9.47 -1.48 17.72
C ASP A 632 8.43 -2.57 18.05
N TRP A 633 7.32 -2.18 18.70
CA TRP A 633 6.18 -3.07 18.91
C TRP A 633 5.56 -3.51 17.58
N LEU A 634 5.33 -2.57 16.66
CA LEU A 634 4.75 -2.85 15.36
C LEU A 634 5.64 -3.78 14.54
N GLU A 635 6.96 -3.59 14.57
CA GLU A 635 7.91 -4.50 13.93
C GLU A 635 7.72 -5.94 14.43
N THR A 636 7.62 -6.12 15.75
CA THR A 636 7.39 -7.43 16.37
C THR A 636 6.04 -8.04 15.97
N ASP A 637 5.00 -7.22 15.94
CA ASP A 637 3.63 -7.62 15.58
C ASP A 637 3.55 -8.08 14.11
N LEU A 638 4.14 -7.31 13.19
CA LEU A 638 4.15 -7.61 11.77
C LEU A 638 5.00 -8.85 11.44
N GLN A 639 6.14 -9.04 12.11
CA GLN A 639 6.98 -10.23 11.93
C GLN A 639 6.27 -11.54 12.29
N ALA A 640 5.22 -11.49 13.12
CA ALA A 640 4.43 -12.66 13.49
C ALA A 640 3.37 -13.06 12.44
N LEU A 641 3.15 -12.24 11.41
CA LEU A 641 2.09 -12.45 10.44
C LEU A 641 2.46 -13.46 9.34
N PRO A 642 1.49 -14.24 8.82
CA PRO A 642 1.68 -14.99 7.58
C PRO A 642 2.04 -14.08 6.41
N ALA A 643 2.93 -14.54 5.55
CA ALA A 643 3.33 -13.80 4.35
C ALA A 643 2.12 -13.45 3.48
N GLY A 644 2.01 -12.18 3.08
CA GLY A 644 0.94 -11.69 2.21
C GLY A 644 -0.40 -11.42 2.91
N MET A 645 -0.53 -11.64 4.22
CA MET A 645 -1.73 -11.27 4.97
C MET A 645 -2.02 -9.77 4.82
N PRO A 646 -3.23 -9.37 4.37
CA PRO A 646 -3.56 -7.96 4.21
C PRO A 646 -3.58 -7.21 5.54
N ILE A 647 -3.10 -5.97 5.54
CA ILE A 647 -3.04 -5.10 6.72
C ILE A 647 -3.80 -3.80 6.47
N VAL A 648 -4.64 -3.41 7.43
CA VAL A 648 -5.32 -2.11 7.47
C VAL A 648 -4.86 -1.34 8.71
N PHE A 649 -4.30 -0.15 8.51
CA PHE A 649 -3.89 0.74 9.60
C PHE A 649 -5.00 1.75 9.93
N PHE A 650 -5.07 2.11 11.21
CA PHE A 650 -5.86 3.21 11.74
C PHE A 650 -4.97 4.14 12.55
N ALA A 651 -5.10 5.44 12.38
CA ALA A 651 -4.63 6.43 13.35
C ALA A 651 -5.44 7.71 13.19
N HIS A 652 -5.37 8.61 14.17
CA HIS A 652 -6.09 9.87 14.09
C HIS A 652 -5.55 10.82 13.01
N HIS A 653 -4.24 11.09 13.00
CA HIS A 653 -3.65 12.07 12.09
C HIS A 653 -3.38 11.51 10.66
N PRO A 654 -3.88 12.14 9.59
CA PRO A 654 -3.46 11.86 8.22
C PRO A 654 -2.11 12.51 7.91
N PHE A 655 -1.41 11.98 6.91
CA PHE A 655 -0.09 12.51 6.54
C PHE A 655 -0.13 13.71 5.60
N GLU A 656 -1.33 14.27 5.35
CA GLU A 656 -1.55 15.49 4.58
C GLU A 656 -1.31 16.77 5.42
N ILE A 657 -1.30 16.68 6.75
CA ILE A 657 -1.19 17.85 7.65
C ILE A 657 0.18 18.51 7.47
N GLN A 658 0.37 19.39 6.49
CA GLN A 658 1.59 20.19 6.26
C GLN A 658 2.92 19.39 6.35
N ASN A 659 2.91 18.06 6.14
CA ASN A 659 4.01 17.13 6.45
C ASN A 659 4.48 17.03 7.93
N ASN A 660 3.64 17.36 8.92
CA ASN A 660 3.95 17.39 10.36
C ASN A 660 3.69 16.06 11.09
N VAL A 661 4.02 14.92 10.46
CA VAL A 661 3.95 13.62 11.13
C VAL A 661 5.37 13.11 11.33
N THR A 662 5.89 13.23 12.54
CA THR A 662 7.23 12.76 12.89
C THR A 662 7.26 11.24 12.95
N GLY A 663 8.26 10.59 12.35
CA GLY A 663 8.35 9.14 12.22
C GLY A 663 7.56 8.58 11.04
N LYS A 664 7.04 9.43 10.13
CA LYS A 664 6.28 8.98 8.95
C LYS A 664 7.18 8.15 8.05
N SER A 665 8.40 8.61 7.80
CA SER A 665 9.33 7.91 6.91
C SER A 665 9.69 6.52 7.44
N GLU A 666 9.91 6.42 8.75
CA GLU A 666 10.25 5.19 9.46
C GLU A 666 9.11 4.19 9.45
N LEU A 667 7.86 4.65 9.63
CA LEU A 667 6.69 3.79 9.48
C LEU A 667 6.59 3.23 8.05
N LEU A 668 6.78 4.07 7.03
CA LEU A 668 6.63 3.65 5.63
C LEU A 668 7.70 2.67 5.16
N ASP A 669 8.92 2.83 5.69
CA ASP A 669 10.04 1.93 5.48
C ASP A 669 9.82 0.62 6.24
N LEU A 670 9.37 0.66 7.50
CA LEU A 670 9.06 -0.53 8.30
C LEU A 670 8.01 -1.42 7.61
N VAL A 671 6.99 -0.81 7.01
CA VAL A 671 5.86 -1.55 6.42
C VAL A 671 6.03 -1.84 4.93
N GLU A 672 7.19 -1.54 4.34
CA GLU A 672 7.46 -1.62 2.89
C GLU A 672 7.31 -3.04 2.32
N ASP A 673 7.72 -4.05 3.09
CA ASP A 673 7.67 -5.45 2.67
C ASP A 673 6.34 -6.15 2.98
N TYR A 674 5.36 -5.44 3.55
CA TYR A 674 4.08 -6.01 3.97
C TYR A 674 2.91 -5.60 3.06
N ASN A 675 1.88 -6.44 3.02
CA ASN A 675 0.67 -6.22 2.20
C ASN A 675 -0.29 -5.20 2.86
N VAL A 676 0.13 -3.95 2.94
CA VAL A 676 -0.68 -2.86 3.50
C VAL A 676 -1.69 -2.37 2.47
N VAL A 677 -2.98 -2.60 2.70
CA VAL A 677 -4.04 -2.33 1.70
C VAL A 677 -4.77 -1.01 1.94
N ALA A 678 -4.76 -0.48 3.17
CA ALA A 678 -5.34 0.81 3.49
C ALA A 678 -4.75 1.43 4.77
N TYR A 679 -4.77 2.76 4.84
CA TYR A 679 -4.59 3.54 6.06
C TYR A 679 -5.78 4.47 6.23
N LEU A 680 -6.46 4.39 7.36
CA LEU A 680 -7.73 5.05 7.63
C LEU A 680 -7.61 6.02 8.81
N SER A 681 -8.01 7.28 8.63
CA SER A 681 -7.82 8.34 9.64
C SER A 681 -8.90 9.41 9.68
N GLY A 682 -8.78 10.38 10.60
CA GLY A 682 -9.70 11.50 10.81
C GLY A 682 -9.03 12.87 10.78
N HIS A 683 -9.28 13.71 11.81
CA HIS A 683 -8.58 14.96 12.16
C HIS A 683 -8.82 16.18 11.27
N LEU A 684 -8.88 16.03 9.95
CA LEU A 684 -8.98 17.19 9.03
C LEU A 684 -10.39 17.76 8.90
N HIS A 685 -11.38 17.18 9.57
CA HIS A 685 -12.80 17.55 9.51
C HIS A 685 -13.35 17.61 8.07
N ARG A 686 -12.74 16.86 7.15
CA ARG A 686 -13.07 16.87 5.72
C ARG A 686 -12.73 15.52 5.10
N TRP A 687 -13.35 15.26 3.95
CA TRP A 687 -13.15 14.03 3.20
C TRP A 687 -11.99 14.17 2.21
N GLY A 688 -11.11 13.18 2.16
CA GLY A 688 -10.08 13.11 1.13
C GLY A 688 -9.30 11.81 1.13
N ASN A 689 -8.50 11.61 0.09
CA ASN A 689 -7.64 10.45 -0.05
C ASN A 689 -6.40 10.79 -0.89
N GLN A 690 -5.34 10.02 -0.67
CA GLN A 690 -4.10 10.09 -1.43
C GLN A 690 -3.41 8.72 -1.47
N ILE A 691 -2.51 8.51 -2.43
CA ILE A 691 -1.66 7.31 -2.49
C ILE A 691 -0.26 7.73 -2.11
N GLU A 692 0.29 7.07 -1.10
CA GLU A 692 1.64 7.38 -0.62
C GLU A 692 2.43 6.06 -0.45
N ASN A 693 3.55 5.98 -1.18
CA ASN A 693 4.37 4.76 -1.33
C ASN A 693 3.54 3.50 -1.66
N GLY A 694 2.54 3.67 -2.52
CA GLY A 694 1.63 2.62 -2.98
C GLY A 694 0.47 2.30 -2.04
N VAL A 695 0.35 2.95 -0.88
CA VAL A 695 -0.72 2.69 0.08
C VAL A 695 -1.85 3.72 -0.08
N PRO A 696 -3.11 3.29 -0.28
CA PRO A 696 -4.27 4.18 -0.29
C PRO A 696 -4.57 4.68 1.12
N TRP A 697 -4.52 6.00 1.29
CA TRP A 697 -4.80 6.67 2.56
C TRP A 697 -6.08 7.45 2.46
N VAL A 698 -6.95 7.27 3.44
CA VAL A 698 -8.28 7.85 3.46
C VAL A 698 -8.49 8.54 4.79
N TYR A 699 -8.87 9.80 4.73
CA TYR A 699 -9.31 10.56 5.90
C TYR A 699 -10.75 11.01 5.73
N ILE A 700 -11.51 10.89 6.82
CA ILE A 700 -12.96 11.05 6.82
C ILE A 700 -13.38 12.34 7.53
N GLY A 701 -14.63 12.75 7.33
CA GLY A 701 -15.22 13.89 8.00
C GLY A 701 -15.43 13.66 9.51
N GLN A 702 -15.93 14.70 10.18
CA GLN A 702 -16.18 14.71 11.63
C GLN A 702 -17.63 14.39 12.00
N ILE A 703 -17.83 13.67 13.10
CA ILE A 703 -19.15 13.40 13.68
C ILE A 703 -19.68 14.59 14.49
N LYS A 704 -18.78 15.42 15.04
CA LYS A 704 -19.10 16.65 15.78
C LYS A 704 -20.24 17.45 15.15
N ASP A 705 -20.14 17.73 13.84
CA ASP A 705 -21.09 18.56 13.11
C ASP A 705 -22.02 17.77 12.15
N TYR A 706 -21.69 16.52 11.83
CA TYR A 706 -22.39 15.75 10.79
C TYR A 706 -22.70 14.30 11.21
N GLN A 707 -23.82 13.77 10.72
CA GLN A 707 -24.18 12.35 10.90
C GLN A 707 -23.55 11.45 9.83
N GLU A 708 -22.28 11.71 9.50
CA GLU A 708 -21.58 11.02 8.42
C GLU A 708 -20.46 10.12 8.95
N TYR A 709 -20.30 8.96 8.33
CA TYR A 709 -19.29 7.96 8.69
C TYR A 709 -18.98 7.08 7.48
N THR A 710 -18.12 6.09 7.65
CA THR A 710 -17.85 5.11 6.60
C THR A 710 -18.13 3.67 7.03
N THR A 711 -18.45 2.86 6.03
CA THR A 711 -18.43 1.40 6.11
C THR A 711 -17.40 0.89 5.13
N VAL A 712 -16.68 -0.15 5.54
CA VAL A 712 -15.62 -0.76 4.75
C VAL A 712 -15.95 -2.23 4.58
N LYS A 713 -16.33 -2.59 3.36
CA LYS A 713 -16.56 -3.97 2.96
C LYS A 713 -15.24 -4.59 2.52
N ILE A 714 -14.79 -5.60 3.24
CA ILE A 714 -13.69 -6.47 2.86
C ILE A 714 -14.25 -7.64 2.08
N SER A 715 -13.57 -8.03 1.00
CA SER A 715 -13.84 -9.24 0.22
C SER A 715 -12.51 -9.85 -0.24
N PRO A 716 -12.45 -11.13 -0.65
CA PRO A 716 -11.18 -11.80 -0.96
C PRO A 716 -10.25 -11.06 -1.93
N ASN A 717 -10.79 -10.30 -2.89
CA ASN A 717 -9.98 -9.60 -3.90
C ASN A 717 -9.98 -8.08 -3.77
N LYS A 718 -10.91 -7.48 -3.03
CA LYS A 718 -11.04 -6.02 -2.93
C LYS A 718 -11.59 -5.56 -1.59
N LEU A 719 -11.23 -4.35 -1.21
CA LEU A 719 -11.92 -3.57 -0.19
C LEU A 719 -12.72 -2.44 -0.86
N THR A 720 -13.89 -2.13 -0.32
CA THR A 720 -14.75 -1.03 -0.77
C THR A 720 -15.11 -0.16 0.42
N ILE A 721 -14.78 1.13 0.34
CA ILE A 721 -15.13 2.14 1.34
C ILE A 721 -16.35 2.89 0.85
N THR A 722 -17.39 2.93 1.67
CA THR A 722 -18.66 3.60 1.39
C THR A 722 -18.89 4.70 2.40
N ARG A 723 -19.07 5.95 1.92
CA ARG A 723 -19.52 7.07 2.75
C ARG A 723 -21.01 6.94 2.99
N ARG A 724 -21.43 7.17 4.23
CA ARG A 724 -22.81 7.06 4.67
C ARG A 724 -23.25 8.31 5.44
N ASN A 725 -24.55 8.60 5.41
CA ASN A 725 -25.16 9.66 6.20
C ASN A 725 -26.40 9.11 6.93
N ALA A 726 -26.30 8.97 8.25
CA ALA A 726 -27.35 8.38 9.09
C ALA A 726 -28.63 9.24 9.16
N ALA A 727 -28.54 10.55 8.90
CA ALA A 727 -29.70 11.44 8.95
C ALA A 727 -30.73 11.13 7.85
N ASN A 728 -30.28 10.63 6.70
CA ASN A 728 -31.13 10.37 5.53
C ASN A 728 -30.95 8.97 4.91
N GLY A 729 -30.04 8.14 5.45
CA GLY A 729 -29.73 6.80 4.95
C GLY A 729 -29.01 6.77 3.60
N SER A 730 -28.55 7.92 3.09
CA SER A 730 -27.83 7.97 1.82
C SER A 730 -26.44 7.35 1.93
N SER A 731 -25.98 6.73 0.84
CA SER A 731 -24.65 6.15 0.76
C SER A 731 -24.07 6.28 -0.64
N SER A 732 -22.75 6.37 -0.72
CA SER A 732 -22.01 6.40 -1.97
C SER A 732 -20.68 5.67 -1.83
N GLN A 733 -20.31 4.90 -2.86
CA GLN A 733 -18.99 4.30 -2.93
C GLN A 733 -17.95 5.42 -3.03
N TYR A 734 -17.03 5.44 -2.07
CA TYR A 734 -15.99 6.46 -1.96
C TYR A 734 -14.68 6.01 -2.61
N LEU A 735 -14.23 4.78 -2.31
CA LEU A 735 -12.99 4.21 -2.84
C LEU A 735 -13.09 2.69 -2.95
N THR A 736 -12.38 2.11 -3.91
CA THR A 736 -12.12 0.66 -3.96
C THR A 736 -10.62 0.45 -4.12
N ALA A 737 -10.07 -0.54 -3.41
CA ALA A 737 -8.67 -0.94 -3.53
C ALA A 737 -8.54 -2.47 -3.56
N PRO A 738 -7.51 -3.03 -4.21
CA PRO A 738 -7.27 -4.47 -4.19
C PRO A 738 -6.82 -4.95 -2.80
N MET A 739 -7.14 -6.21 -2.44
CA MET A 739 -6.64 -6.83 -1.20
C MET A 739 -5.19 -7.32 -1.30
N ASN A 740 -4.58 -7.21 -2.47
CA ASN A 740 -3.18 -7.50 -2.69
C ASN A 740 -2.49 -6.22 -3.17
N ASN A 741 -1.74 -5.59 -2.27
CA ASN A 741 -0.91 -4.43 -2.53
C ASN A 741 0.57 -4.83 -2.48
N VAL A 742 1.10 -5.29 -3.62
CA VAL A 742 2.53 -5.60 -3.74
C VAL A 742 3.30 -4.27 -3.82
N ARG A 743 3.70 -3.75 -2.66
CA ARG A 743 4.45 -2.49 -2.51
C ARG A 743 5.90 -2.52 -3.00
N LYS A 744 6.38 -3.69 -3.47
CA LYS A 744 7.80 -3.99 -3.71
C LYS A 744 8.41 -3.16 -4.84
N GLN A 745 8.71 -1.90 -4.57
CA GLN A 745 9.67 -1.10 -5.33
C GLN A 745 10.75 -0.63 -4.38
N ALA A 746 11.87 -1.36 -4.37
CA ALA A 746 13.04 -1.05 -3.56
C ALA A 746 13.79 0.18 -4.12
N VAL A 747 13.17 1.36 -4.04
CA VAL A 747 13.83 2.63 -4.34
C VAL A 747 14.84 2.87 -3.23
N THR A 748 16.12 2.82 -3.57
CA THR A 748 17.20 3.00 -2.60
C THR A 748 18.07 4.18 -3.01
N ILE A 749 18.18 5.19 -2.14
CA ILE A 749 19.15 6.27 -2.34
C ILE A 749 20.54 5.74 -1.94
N THR A 750 21.26 5.22 -2.93
CA THR A 750 22.60 4.64 -2.73
C THR A 750 23.62 5.70 -2.30
N SER A 751 23.58 6.92 -2.85
CA SER A 751 24.46 8.02 -2.45
C SER A 751 23.77 9.39 -2.56
N ALA A 752 24.10 10.28 -1.63
CA ALA A 752 23.83 11.71 -1.69
C ALA A 752 25.11 12.41 -1.19
N THR A 753 25.84 13.06 -2.10
CA THR A 753 27.16 13.62 -1.77
C THR A 753 27.25 15.06 -2.26
N ALA A 754 27.45 15.98 -1.34
CA ALA A 754 27.66 17.39 -1.66
C ALA A 754 29.11 17.63 -2.11
N ALA A 755 29.27 18.31 -3.25
CA ALA A 755 30.56 18.82 -3.71
C ALA A 755 30.90 20.15 -3.02
N ALA A 756 32.16 20.58 -3.04
CA ALA A 756 32.61 21.82 -2.40
C ALA A 756 31.90 23.09 -2.89
N ASN A 757 31.28 23.06 -4.08
CA ASN A 757 30.49 24.16 -4.64
C ASN A 757 29.00 24.12 -4.23
N GLY A 758 28.59 23.20 -3.36
CA GLY A 758 27.20 23.01 -2.95
C GLY A 758 26.54 21.81 -3.59
N ASN A 759 26.74 21.63 -4.89
CA ASN A 759 25.90 20.74 -5.67
C ASN A 759 25.92 19.30 -5.15
N VAL A 760 24.74 18.69 -5.07
CA VAL A 760 24.57 17.36 -4.48
C VAL A 760 24.42 16.34 -5.59
N THR A 761 25.38 15.44 -5.71
CA THR A 761 25.28 14.27 -6.60
C THR A 761 24.47 13.19 -5.92
N VAL A 762 23.40 12.76 -6.58
CA VAL A 762 22.44 11.76 -6.10
C VAL A 762 22.52 10.53 -6.99
N SER A 763 22.60 9.35 -6.35
CA SER A 763 22.49 8.06 -7.04
C SER A 763 21.39 7.22 -6.40
N VAL A 764 20.50 6.68 -7.22
CA VAL A 764 19.34 5.89 -6.81
C VAL A 764 19.38 4.54 -7.50
N SER A 765 19.25 3.45 -6.75
CA SER A 765 19.09 2.11 -7.30
C SER A 765 17.63 1.66 -7.18
N ILE A 766 17.12 1.02 -8.22
CA ILE A 766 15.76 0.46 -8.26
C ILE A 766 15.84 -0.97 -8.85
N PRO A 767 16.29 -1.97 -8.08
CA PRO A 767 16.72 -3.28 -8.58
C PRO A 767 15.69 -4.03 -9.45
N ASP A 768 14.40 -3.77 -9.25
CA ASP A 768 13.26 -4.36 -9.98
C ASP A 768 12.44 -3.28 -10.70
N ALA A 769 13.07 -2.20 -11.19
CA ALA A 769 12.38 -1.09 -11.85
C ALA A 769 11.39 -1.61 -12.91
N PRO A 770 10.07 -1.45 -12.72
CA PRO A 770 9.12 -1.95 -13.69
C PRO A 770 9.35 -1.23 -15.02
N ASP A 771 9.15 -1.94 -16.12
CA ASP A 771 9.05 -1.31 -17.43
C ASP A 771 7.88 -0.31 -17.39
N GLY A 772 8.24 0.97 -17.28
CA GLY A 772 7.29 2.02 -16.97
C GLY A 772 7.79 3.09 -16.00
N VAL A 773 8.94 2.99 -15.32
CA VAL A 773 9.47 4.14 -14.55
C VAL A 773 9.55 5.38 -15.45
N THR A 774 8.61 6.31 -15.28
CA THR A 774 8.43 7.48 -16.14
C THR A 774 9.34 8.62 -15.72
N SER A 775 9.59 8.72 -14.42
CA SER A 775 10.54 9.70 -13.89
C SER A 775 11.16 9.23 -12.58
N VAL A 776 12.44 9.56 -12.41
CA VAL A 776 13.09 9.59 -11.10
C VAL A 776 13.61 11.00 -10.93
N GLN A 777 13.19 11.66 -9.87
CA GLN A 777 13.56 13.04 -9.59
C GLN A 777 14.17 13.13 -8.20
N ALA A 778 15.15 14.01 -8.03
CA ALA A 778 15.71 14.34 -6.74
C ALA A 778 15.48 15.82 -6.43
N ASN A 779 15.35 16.12 -5.15
CA ASN A 779 15.28 17.47 -4.63
C ASN A 779 16.02 17.51 -3.28
N VAL A 780 16.51 18.69 -2.89
CA VAL A 780 17.16 18.89 -1.59
C VAL A 780 16.22 19.70 -0.71
N ASP A 781 15.96 19.20 0.50
CA ASP A 781 15.08 19.81 1.51
C ASP A 781 13.63 20.11 1.08
N ASN A 782 13.16 19.45 0.01
CA ASN A 782 11.92 19.80 -0.69
C ASN A 782 11.91 21.27 -1.19
N TYR A 783 13.08 21.87 -1.37
CA TYR A 783 13.28 23.25 -1.80
C TYR A 783 13.52 23.37 -3.30
N GLY A 784 12.82 24.28 -3.96
CA GLY A 784 12.97 24.55 -5.40
C GLY A 784 12.44 23.43 -6.31
N SER A 785 12.86 23.44 -7.57
CA SER A 785 12.37 22.48 -8.57
C SER A 785 12.97 21.08 -8.41
N TRP A 786 12.17 20.06 -8.69
CA TRP A 786 12.63 18.68 -8.78
C TRP A 786 13.60 18.51 -9.96
N THR A 787 14.80 17.97 -9.69
CA THR A 787 15.81 17.66 -10.72
C THR A 787 15.60 16.25 -11.22
N THR A 788 15.31 16.08 -12.52
CA THR A 788 15.19 14.75 -13.12
C THR A 788 16.56 14.06 -13.18
N LEU A 789 16.63 12.85 -12.62
CA LEU A 789 17.81 11.99 -12.66
C LEU A 789 17.84 11.21 -13.98
N THR A 790 19.04 10.97 -14.49
CA THR A 790 19.25 10.24 -15.74
C THR A 790 19.52 8.77 -15.44
N LYS A 791 18.86 7.85 -16.15
CA LYS A 791 19.11 6.42 -16.07
C LYS A 791 20.52 6.10 -16.61
N GLY A 792 21.36 5.48 -15.80
CA GLY A 792 22.69 4.98 -16.15
C GLY A 792 22.67 3.51 -16.60
N SER A 793 23.80 2.82 -16.46
CA SER A 793 23.89 1.37 -16.73
C SER A 793 23.15 0.56 -15.66
N GLY A 794 22.33 -0.40 -16.10
CA GLY A 794 21.50 -1.21 -15.20
C GLY A 794 20.32 -0.43 -14.62
N ASN A 795 19.98 -0.72 -13.37
CA ASN A 795 18.85 -0.11 -12.66
C ASN A 795 19.30 0.99 -11.68
N VAL A 796 20.11 1.94 -12.19
CA VAL A 796 20.65 3.05 -11.41
C VAL A 796 20.35 4.38 -12.10
N TRP A 797 19.88 5.37 -11.35
CA TRP A 797 19.62 6.74 -11.80
C TRP A 797 20.56 7.69 -11.08
N THR A 798 21.19 8.58 -11.83
CA THR A 798 22.14 9.55 -11.28
C THR A 798 21.85 10.96 -11.78
N GLY A 799 22.14 11.94 -10.96
CA GLY A 799 22.00 13.35 -11.32
C GLY A 799 22.61 14.25 -10.27
N THR A 800 22.67 15.53 -10.56
CA THR A 800 23.23 16.53 -9.64
C THR A 800 22.20 17.62 -9.41
N VAL A 801 21.78 17.78 -8.15
CA VAL A 801 20.90 18.86 -7.73
C VAL A 801 21.76 20.10 -7.50
N ASN A 802 21.44 21.19 -8.21
CA ASN A 802 22.16 22.45 -8.05
C ASN A 802 21.58 23.23 -6.87
N ILE A 803 22.33 23.31 -5.76
CA ILE A 803 21.96 24.12 -4.60
C ILE A 803 22.63 25.49 -4.58
N SER A 804 23.67 25.70 -5.41
CA SER A 804 24.41 26.97 -5.50
C SER A 804 23.58 28.14 -6.03
N GLY A 805 22.46 27.85 -6.73
CA GLY A 805 21.50 28.84 -7.22
C GLY A 805 20.27 29.05 -6.33
N MET A 806 20.20 28.44 -5.15
CA MET A 806 19.06 28.58 -4.23
C MET A 806 19.06 29.96 -3.55
N SER A 807 17.87 30.53 -3.34
CA SER A 807 17.69 31.84 -2.70
C SER A 807 16.58 31.78 -1.64
N PRO A 808 16.92 31.58 -0.35
CA PRO A 808 18.26 31.72 0.22
C PRO A 808 19.18 30.53 -0.05
N ALA A 809 20.49 30.76 0.08
CA ALA A 809 21.47 29.66 0.08
C ALA A 809 21.26 28.74 1.29
N LEU A 810 21.49 27.44 1.10
CA LEU A 810 21.40 26.46 2.19
C LEU A 810 22.46 26.75 3.27
N PRO A 811 22.08 26.81 4.56
CA PRO A 811 23.02 27.03 5.65
C PRO A 811 23.95 25.83 5.85
N PHE A 812 25.05 26.01 6.59
CA PHE A 812 25.87 24.88 7.04
C PHE A 812 25.01 23.95 7.92
N GLY A 813 25.06 22.63 7.72
CA GLY A 813 24.19 21.74 8.51
C GLY A 813 23.85 20.40 7.87
N SER A 814 22.97 19.69 8.55
CA SER A 814 22.32 18.45 8.09
C SER A 814 21.15 18.80 7.18
N HIS A 815 21.07 18.14 6.03
CA HIS A 815 20.03 18.32 5.00
C HIS A 815 19.59 16.95 4.49
N PHE A 816 18.52 16.87 3.71
CA PHE A 816 18.16 15.65 3.00
C PHE A 816 18.09 15.82 1.49
N VAL A 817 18.33 14.71 0.82
CA VAL A 817 17.83 14.49 -0.53
C VAL A 817 16.52 13.72 -0.45
N ALA A 818 15.46 14.29 -1.02
CA ALA A 818 14.24 13.59 -1.34
C ALA A 818 14.34 13.02 -2.76
N VAL A 819 14.03 11.74 -2.91
CA VAL A 819 13.88 11.10 -4.22
C VAL A 819 12.43 10.76 -4.41
N LYS A 820 11.88 11.16 -5.55
CA LYS A 820 10.54 10.85 -6.00
C LYS A 820 10.64 10.03 -7.28
N MET A 821 10.16 8.81 -7.25
CA MET A 821 10.02 7.97 -8.42
C MET A 821 8.55 7.86 -8.81
N THR A 822 8.27 7.93 -10.10
CA THR A 822 6.93 7.73 -10.67
C THR A 822 6.98 6.55 -11.64
N ASP A 823 6.07 5.59 -11.47
CA ASP A 823 5.96 4.44 -12.38
C ASP A 823 5.08 4.76 -13.60
N GLY A 824 4.81 3.73 -14.40
CA GLY A 824 4.01 3.83 -15.63
C GLY A 824 2.51 3.90 -15.36
N LYS A 825 2.09 3.62 -14.12
CA LYS A 825 0.69 3.62 -13.65
C LYS A 825 0.36 4.91 -12.88
N GLY A 826 1.33 5.83 -12.73
CA GLY A 826 1.19 7.08 -12.00
C GLY A 826 1.40 6.96 -10.49
N GLY A 827 1.81 5.78 -9.99
CA GLY A 827 2.21 5.56 -8.60
C GLY A 827 3.45 6.37 -8.27
N VAL A 828 3.51 6.90 -7.05
CA VAL A 828 4.61 7.74 -6.57
C VAL A 828 5.24 7.11 -5.33
N TRP A 829 6.56 6.96 -5.37
CA TRP A 829 7.38 6.52 -4.23
C TRP A 829 8.33 7.63 -3.84
N LYS A 830 8.35 7.95 -2.55
CA LYS A 830 9.25 8.92 -1.94
C LYS A 830 10.19 8.23 -0.97
N LYS A 831 11.47 8.57 -1.08
CA LYS A 831 12.52 8.17 -0.15
C LYS A 831 13.34 9.38 0.23
N TYR A 832 13.92 9.35 1.42
CA TYR A 832 14.72 10.43 1.97
C TYR A 832 16.08 9.90 2.41
N LYS A 833 17.13 10.72 2.27
CA LYS A 833 18.46 10.40 2.78
C LYS A 833 19.14 11.66 3.25
N GLU A 834 19.56 11.66 4.52
CA GLU A 834 20.36 12.72 5.10
C GLU A 834 21.76 12.80 4.48
N TYR A 835 22.28 14.02 4.39
CA TYR A 835 23.66 14.32 4.09
C TYR A 835 24.10 15.60 4.83
N LEU A 836 25.39 15.71 5.12
CA LEU A 836 25.97 16.90 5.73
C LEU A 836 26.45 17.88 4.65
N TRP A 837 25.96 19.11 4.69
CA TRP A 837 26.45 20.21 3.86
C TRP A 837 27.47 21.05 4.63
N THR A 838 28.71 21.05 4.15
CA THR A 838 29.83 21.70 4.84
C THR A 838 30.20 23.08 4.28
N GLY A 839 29.24 23.82 3.71
CA GLY A 839 29.45 25.09 3.00
C GLY A 839 30.15 26.22 3.78
N THR A 840 30.24 27.41 3.17
CA THR A 840 30.96 28.58 3.71
C THR A 840 30.18 29.31 4.80
N GLY A 841 30.18 28.76 6.02
CA GLY A 841 29.60 29.37 7.23
C GLY A 841 30.27 28.92 8.53
N GLY A 842 31.52 28.43 8.43
CA GLY A 842 32.25 27.59 9.40
C GLY A 842 32.61 28.17 10.77
N ASN A 843 31.70 28.91 11.40
CA ASN A 843 31.78 29.32 12.80
C ASN A 843 30.79 28.54 13.68
N VAL A 844 30.17 27.48 13.17
CA VAL A 844 29.32 26.56 13.93
C VAL A 844 29.78 25.14 13.63
N VAL A 845 29.86 24.26 14.63
CA VAL A 845 30.25 22.86 14.46
C VAL A 845 29.29 21.93 15.22
N PRO A 846 28.86 20.81 14.63
CA PRO A 846 28.18 19.77 15.40
C PRO A 846 29.15 19.20 16.43
N LYS A 847 28.73 19.13 17.70
CA LYS A 847 29.54 18.61 18.80
C LYS A 847 29.28 17.12 19.02
N TRP A 848 28.01 16.76 19.24
CA TRP A 848 27.55 15.38 19.36
C TRP A 848 26.01 15.31 19.25
N THR A 849 25.50 14.10 19.06
CA THR A 849 24.07 13.78 19.13
C THR A 849 23.88 12.56 20.02
N PHE A 850 22.82 12.53 20.83
CA PHE A 850 22.51 11.41 21.74
C PHE A 850 21.06 10.95 21.55
N GLN A 851 20.82 9.64 21.43
CA GLN A 851 19.49 9.06 21.22
C GLN A 851 18.90 8.54 22.55
N THR A 852 17.69 8.99 22.89
CA THR A 852 16.87 8.45 24.00
C THR A 852 15.83 7.45 23.50
N GLY A 853 15.09 6.80 24.40
CA GLY A 853 14.03 5.84 24.03
C GLY A 853 12.66 6.47 23.75
N GLY A 854 12.46 7.76 24.07
CA GLY A 854 11.18 8.46 23.96
C GLY A 854 11.35 9.87 23.38
N LEU A 855 10.26 10.63 23.26
CA LEU A 855 10.31 12.04 22.86
C LEU A 855 11.04 12.88 23.91
N ILE A 856 11.62 14.00 23.48
CA ILE A 856 12.10 15.06 24.38
C ILE A 856 11.30 16.32 24.07
N GLN A 857 10.40 16.69 24.98
CA GLN A 857 9.57 17.90 24.86
C GLN A 857 10.09 19.09 25.67
N ALA A 858 10.89 18.82 26.72
CA ALA A 858 11.37 19.82 27.65
C ALA A 858 12.82 20.25 27.38
N PRO A 859 13.16 21.52 27.64
CA PRO A 859 14.54 22.02 27.58
C PRO A 859 15.55 21.11 28.33
N PRO A 860 16.72 20.83 27.72
CA PRO A 860 17.87 20.28 28.45
C PRO A 860 18.35 21.22 29.56
N THR A 861 19.21 20.74 30.45
CA THR A 861 19.90 21.58 31.44
C THR A 861 21.38 21.26 31.48
N TYR A 862 22.23 22.27 31.33
CA TYR A 862 23.67 22.10 31.42
C TYR A 862 24.16 22.46 32.83
N ALA A 863 24.90 21.56 33.47
CA ALA A 863 25.63 21.88 34.70
C ALA A 863 26.81 20.93 34.92
N ASN A 864 27.92 21.48 35.44
CA ASN A 864 29.11 20.72 35.85
C ASN A 864 29.61 19.71 34.81
N GLY A 865 29.65 20.11 33.53
CA GLY A 865 30.14 19.28 32.42
C GLY A 865 29.17 18.18 31.96
N LYS A 866 27.91 18.21 32.40
CA LYS A 866 26.86 17.28 31.98
C LYS A 866 25.65 18.02 31.44
N VAL A 867 24.92 17.35 30.55
CA VAL A 867 23.61 17.77 30.05
C VAL A 867 22.56 16.79 30.58
N TYR A 868 21.56 17.32 31.27
CA TYR A 868 20.45 16.55 31.84
C TYR A 868 19.22 16.70 30.97
N VAL A 869 18.56 15.58 30.66
CA VAL A 869 17.41 15.55 29.74
C VAL A 869 16.35 14.58 30.24
N GLY A 870 15.11 15.05 30.35
CA GLY A 870 13.93 14.21 30.57
C GLY A 870 13.37 13.66 29.26
N SER A 871 12.95 12.40 29.25
CA SER A 871 12.33 11.75 28.09
C SER A 871 10.97 11.12 28.42
N GLU A 872 10.10 11.04 27.42
CA GLU A 872 8.81 10.34 27.53
C GLU A 872 8.93 8.83 27.76
N ASP A 873 10.12 8.25 27.61
CA ASP A 873 10.39 6.86 28.01
C ASP A 873 10.46 6.65 29.53
N GLY A 874 10.26 7.73 30.31
CA GLY A 874 10.28 7.73 31.77
C GLY A 874 11.69 7.73 32.35
N LYS A 875 12.67 8.27 31.62
CA LYS A 875 14.04 8.39 32.11
C LYS A 875 14.57 9.82 32.09
N LEU A 876 15.30 10.15 33.15
CA LEU A 876 16.21 11.29 33.21
C LEU A 876 17.60 10.80 32.80
N TYR A 877 18.13 11.34 31.72
CA TYR A 877 19.46 11.05 31.21
C TYR A 877 20.44 12.12 31.68
N ALA A 878 21.64 11.70 32.08
CA ALA A 878 22.79 12.58 32.22
C ALA A 878 23.82 12.21 31.14
N ILE A 879 24.14 13.18 30.30
CA ILE A 879 25.03 13.04 29.15
C ILE A 879 26.31 13.79 29.46
N ASP A 880 27.46 13.15 29.28
CA ASP A 880 28.75 13.82 29.39
C ASP A 880 28.93 14.79 28.21
N ASP A 881 29.11 16.08 28.50
CA ASP A 881 29.15 17.11 27.47
C ASP A 881 30.40 17.02 26.59
N ALA A 882 31.52 16.50 27.10
CA ALA A 882 32.75 16.39 26.33
C ALA A 882 32.66 15.29 25.26
N THR A 883 31.92 14.20 25.55
CA THR A 883 31.88 13.00 24.70
C THR A 883 30.54 12.74 24.03
N GLY A 884 29.45 13.34 24.53
CA GLY A 884 28.08 13.02 24.10
C GLY A 884 27.60 11.64 24.54
N THR A 885 28.28 11.00 25.48
CA THR A 885 27.94 9.64 25.95
C THR A 885 27.12 9.67 27.25
N GLN A 886 26.29 8.65 27.45
CA GLN A 886 25.51 8.52 28.69
C GLN A 886 26.46 8.32 29.89
N SER A 887 26.39 9.25 30.85
CA SER A 887 27.02 9.08 32.17
C SER A 887 26.21 8.13 33.05
N TRP A 888 24.90 8.40 33.16
CA TRP A 888 23.93 7.58 33.88
C TRP A 888 22.52 7.87 33.35
N ALA A 889 21.57 7.00 33.68
CA ALA A 889 20.14 7.24 33.47
C ALA A 889 19.37 6.82 34.72
N TYR A 890 18.39 7.62 35.11
CA TYR A 890 17.48 7.38 36.24
C TYR A 890 16.07 7.14 35.72
N THR A 891 15.40 6.08 36.16
CA THR A 891 14.06 5.70 35.71
C THR A 891 13.01 6.12 36.74
N THR A 892 12.02 6.90 36.28
CA THR A 892 10.79 7.25 37.01
C THR A 892 9.68 6.24 36.72
N GLY A 893 8.49 6.44 37.30
CA GLY A 893 7.32 5.60 37.01
C GLY A 893 6.50 6.01 35.78
N GLY A 894 6.79 7.16 35.17
CA GLY A 894 5.99 7.76 34.09
C GLY A 894 6.80 8.72 33.23
N SER A 895 6.21 9.26 32.16
CA SER A 895 6.90 10.16 31.22
C SER A 895 7.47 11.40 31.92
N ILE A 896 8.56 11.94 31.37
CA ILE A 896 9.17 13.18 31.86
C ILE A 896 8.98 14.28 30.82
N LEU A 897 8.06 15.21 31.11
CA LEU A 897 7.78 16.40 30.30
C LEU A 897 8.32 17.70 30.95
N SER A 898 9.01 17.55 32.08
CA SER A 898 9.57 18.62 32.91
C SER A 898 11.03 18.87 32.53
N SER A 899 11.43 20.13 32.39
CA SER A 899 12.85 20.50 32.29
C SER A 899 13.52 20.17 33.61
N PRO A 900 14.68 19.48 33.62
CA PRO A 900 15.43 19.28 34.84
C PRO A 900 15.85 20.62 35.47
N ALA A 901 16.03 20.65 36.79
CA ALA A 901 16.66 21.78 37.48
C ALA A 901 17.89 21.29 38.23
N PHE A 902 19.01 21.99 38.08
CA PHE A 902 20.22 21.70 38.81
C PHE A 902 20.33 22.58 40.06
N ALA A 903 20.73 22.01 41.19
CA ALA A 903 21.05 22.75 42.40
C ALA A 903 22.45 22.39 42.91
N ASP A 904 23.31 23.42 42.93
CA ASP A 904 24.63 23.39 43.57
C ASP A 904 24.45 23.39 45.09
N LEU A 905 25.00 22.37 45.75
CA LEU A 905 24.95 22.26 47.21
C LEU A 905 26.34 22.48 47.80
N ALA A 906 26.40 23.27 48.87
CA ALA A 906 27.64 23.49 49.58
C ALA A 906 28.16 22.16 50.16
N ALA A 907 29.45 21.87 49.94
CA ALA A 907 30.11 20.71 50.51
C ALA A 907 29.82 20.59 52.03
N PRO A 908 29.53 19.39 52.56
CA PRO A 908 29.78 18.08 51.96
C PRO A 908 28.59 17.47 51.17
N ASP A 909 27.51 18.21 50.94
CA ASP A 909 26.34 17.67 50.26
C ASP A 909 26.59 17.54 48.74
N ASP A 910 26.22 16.40 48.16
CA ASP A 910 26.27 16.17 46.71
C ASP A 910 25.19 16.98 45.99
N ASP A 911 25.57 17.66 44.91
CA ASP A 911 24.67 18.36 43.99
C ASP A 911 23.50 17.49 43.53
N VAL A 912 22.37 18.12 43.25
CA VAL A 912 21.14 17.44 42.86
C VAL A 912 20.54 17.95 41.56
N VAL A 913 19.94 17.01 40.83
CA VAL A 913 19.08 17.27 39.68
C VAL A 913 17.65 16.97 40.10
N LEU A 914 16.76 17.93 39.90
CA LEU A 914 15.34 17.81 40.20
C LEU A 914 14.56 17.67 38.90
N VAL A 915 13.58 16.76 38.89
CA VAL A 915 12.74 16.56 37.72
C VAL A 915 11.34 16.09 38.11
N GLY A 916 10.32 16.67 37.48
CA GLY A 916 8.94 16.22 37.61
C GLY A 916 8.63 15.06 36.66
N SER A 917 7.76 14.14 37.08
CA SER A 917 7.32 13.03 36.23
C SER A 917 5.80 12.84 36.26
N GLY A 918 5.30 12.19 35.20
CA GLY A 918 3.93 11.70 35.07
C GLY A 918 3.59 10.51 35.97
N ASP A 919 4.43 10.20 36.97
CA ASP A 919 4.12 9.26 38.06
C ASP A 919 3.66 9.97 39.34
N ASN A 920 3.23 11.22 39.21
CA ASN A 920 2.80 12.11 40.28
C ASN A 920 3.90 12.47 41.28
N LYS A 921 5.17 12.51 40.86
CA LYS A 921 6.30 12.82 41.76
C LYS A 921 7.23 13.88 41.22
N LEU A 922 7.79 14.65 42.16
CA LEU A 922 9.05 15.36 41.99
C LEU A 922 10.18 14.47 42.50
N HIS A 923 11.18 14.23 41.68
CA HIS A 923 12.37 13.46 42.04
C HIS A 923 13.56 14.40 42.24
N ALA A 924 14.31 14.22 43.32
CA ALA A 924 15.65 14.77 43.48
C ALA A 924 16.66 13.64 43.40
N VAL A 925 17.59 13.75 42.46
CA VAL A 925 18.57 12.71 42.11
C VAL A 925 19.96 13.29 42.26
N TYR A 926 20.88 12.56 42.87
CA TYR A 926 22.28 12.99 42.98
C TYR A 926 22.90 13.14 41.58
N ALA A 927 23.43 14.32 41.27
CA ALA A 927 24.01 14.65 39.97
C ALA A 927 25.22 13.76 39.62
N SER A 928 25.97 13.36 40.63
CA SER A 928 27.17 12.52 40.52
C SER A 928 26.88 11.09 40.07
N THR A 929 25.78 10.50 40.56
CA THR A 929 25.52 9.04 40.45
C THR A 929 24.21 8.68 39.75
N GLY A 930 23.26 9.60 39.62
CA GLY A 930 21.92 9.29 39.13
C GLY A 930 21.06 8.52 40.13
N THR A 931 21.47 8.45 41.41
CA THR A 931 20.69 7.77 42.46
C THR A 931 19.75 8.75 43.17
N VAL A 932 18.60 8.26 43.60
CA VAL A 932 17.59 9.10 44.27
C VAL A 932 18.11 9.61 45.61
N LYS A 933 17.95 10.92 45.86
CA LYS A 933 18.15 11.55 47.17
C LYS A 933 16.83 11.53 47.96
N TRP A 934 15.77 12.04 47.35
CA TRP A 934 14.41 12.01 47.88
C TRP A 934 13.39 12.13 46.75
N THR A 935 12.13 11.80 47.05
CA THR A 935 10.98 12.04 46.16
C THR A 935 9.86 12.69 46.94
N TYR A 936 9.10 13.57 46.30
CA TYR A 936 7.88 14.15 46.85
C TYR A 936 6.68 13.75 45.98
N GLU A 937 5.67 13.15 46.59
CA GLU A 937 4.45 12.69 45.91
C GLU A 937 3.34 13.74 45.97
N THR A 938 2.77 14.04 44.81
CA THR A 938 1.61 14.93 44.62
C THR A 938 0.36 14.11 44.29
N GLY A 939 -0.80 14.77 44.19
CA GLY A 939 -2.05 14.10 43.79
C GLY A 939 -2.23 13.94 42.27
N GLY A 940 -1.27 14.39 41.46
CA GLY A 940 -1.34 14.42 40.00
C GLY A 940 0.03 14.71 39.37
N ASN A 941 0.13 14.61 38.04
CA ASN A 941 1.40 14.64 37.31
C ASN A 941 2.22 15.90 37.60
N VAL A 942 3.54 15.74 37.83
CA VAL A 942 4.46 16.88 37.95
C VAL A 942 5.09 17.15 36.59
N MET A 943 4.42 17.98 35.78
CA MET A 943 4.93 18.36 34.45
C MET A 943 5.60 19.73 34.42
N SER A 944 5.58 20.45 35.55
CA SER A 944 6.20 21.78 35.64
C SER A 944 7.71 21.72 35.66
N ASN A 945 8.36 22.79 35.19
CA ASN A 945 9.80 22.97 35.33
C ASN A 945 10.10 23.47 36.75
N PRO A 946 10.70 22.65 37.66
CA PRO A 946 11.02 23.10 39.00
C PRO A 946 12.01 24.28 38.99
N VAL A 947 11.87 25.19 39.94
CA VAL A 947 12.87 26.25 40.20
C VAL A 947 13.38 26.15 41.62
N VAL A 948 14.68 26.37 41.79
CA VAL A 948 15.34 26.38 43.09
C VAL A 948 15.71 27.80 43.44
N ASP A 949 15.26 28.27 44.61
CA ASP A 949 15.69 29.54 45.20
C ASP A 949 15.87 29.37 46.71
N SER A 950 16.99 29.88 47.23
CA SER A 950 17.25 29.97 48.67
C SER A 950 16.98 28.67 49.46
N GLY A 951 17.33 27.50 48.89
CA GLY A 951 17.13 26.18 49.50
C GLY A 951 15.70 25.63 49.44
N VAL A 952 14.84 26.22 48.61
CA VAL A 952 13.45 25.80 48.38
C VAL A 952 13.25 25.47 46.92
N VAL A 953 12.51 24.40 46.66
CA VAL A 953 12.10 23.99 45.31
C VAL A 953 10.64 24.35 45.13
N TYR A 954 10.34 25.11 44.08
CA TYR A 954 8.99 25.49 43.70
C TYR A 954 8.59 24.81 42.39
N PHE A 955 7.40 24.23 42.36
CA PHE A 955 6.90 23.49 41.21
C PHE A 955 5.37 23.37 41.25
N GLY A 956 4.76 23.10 40.10
CA GLY A 956 3.33 22.87 39.92
C GLY A 956 3.02 21.43 39.58
N SER A 957 1.80 21.02 39.88
CA SER A 957 1.30 19.67 39.62
C SER A 957 -0.11 19.69 39.02
N GLY A 958 -0.45 18.62 38.32
CA GLY A 958 -1.76 18.37 37.74
C GLY A 958 -2.91 18.31 38.75
N ASP A 959 -2.60 18.11 40.03
CA ASP A 959 -3.55 18.20 41.15
C ASP A 959 -3.97 19.65 41.50
N LYS A 960 -3.59 20.63 40.67
CA LYS A 960 -3.93 22.05 40.80
C LYS A 960 -3.25 22.74 41.98
N TYR A 961 -2.10 22.25 42.42
CA TYR A 961 -1.31 22.93 43.43
C TYR A 961 0.02 23.44 42.88
N ILE A 962 0.41 24.63 43.35
CA ILE A 962 1.80 25.08 43.35
C ILE A 962 2.39 24.70 44.71
N TYR A 963 3.48 23.95 44.69
CA TYR A 963 4.18 23.42 45.85
C TYR A 963 5.49 24.18 46.10
N ALA A 964 5.85 24.28 47.37
CA ALA A 964 7.18 24.64 47.83
C ALA A 964 7.68 23.57 48.80
N VAL A 965 8.81 22.94 48.48
CA VAL A 965 9.43 21.90 49.31
C VAL A 965 10.87 22.27 49.66
N ASN A 966 11.38 21.79 50.79
CA ASN A 966 12.78 21.95 51.17
C ASN A 966 13.68 21.19 50.19
N LEU A 967 14.73 21.83 49.69
CA LEU A 967 15.71 21.20 48.80
C LEU A 967 16.49 20.06 49.50
N SER A 968 16.71 20.19 50.81
CA SER A 968 17.53 19.25 51.58
C SER A 968 16.91 17.85 51.69
N ASP A 969 15.60 17.77 51.90
CA ASP A 969 14.90 16.53 52.26
C ASP A 969 13.53 16.35 51.56
N GLY A 970 13.11 17.30 50.73
CA GLY A 970 11.82 17.27 50.04
C GLY A 970 10.62 17.57 50.93
N SER A 971 10.81 18.00 52.19
CA SER A 971 9.67 18.23 53.09
C SER A 971 8.83 19.42 52.63
N LEU A 972 7.50 19.30 52.69
CA LEU A 972 6.58 20.39 52.33
C LEU A 972 6.79 21.63 53.22
N LYS A 973 7.00 22.80 52.60
CA LYS A 973 6.91 24.11 53.28
C LYS A 973 5.49 24.65 53.21
N TRP A 974 4.97 24.77 51.99
CA TRP A 974 3.62 25.25 51.73
C TRP A 974 3.14 24.73 50.37
N ARG A 975 1.82 24.78 50.16
CA ARG A 975 1.21 24.61 48.84
C ARG A 975 0.05 25.58 48.68
N TYR A 976 -0.21 26.01 47.45
CA TYR A 976 -1.28 26.91 47.10
C TYR A 976 -2.19 26.26 46.06
N LEU A 977 -3.50 26.19 46.34
CA LEU A 977 -4.50 25.62 45.42
C LEU A 977 -4.86 26.67 44.35
N THR A 978 -4.55 26.36 43.10
CA THR A 978 -5.02 27.05 41.90
C THR A 978 -6.30 26.39 41.38
N GLU A 979 -6.84 26.84 40.25
CA GLU A 979 -8.06 26.26 39.65
C GLU A 979 -7.74 25.31 38.46
N GLY A 980 -6.49 25.30 38.03
CA GLY A 980 -5.91 24.43 36.99
C GLY A 980 -4.42 24.20 37.21
N LEU A 981 -3.69 23.80 36.16
CA LEU A 981 -2.30 23.31 36.29
C LEU A 981 -1.25 24.34 35.83
N MET A 982 -0.09 24.35 36.48
CA MET A 982 1.10 25.09 36.03
C MET A 982 2.07 24.10 35.35
N ARG A 983 2.47 24.39 34.10
CA ARG A 983 3.47 23.60 33.34
C ARG A 983 4.83 24.31 33.21
N GLN A 984 4.88 25.63 33.37
CA GLN A 984 6.11 26.39 33.13
C GLN A 984 6.95 26.62 34.38
N ARG A 985 8.19 27.06 34.14
CA ARG A 985 9.09 27.51 35.19
C ARG A 985 8.55 28.81 35.78
N PRO A 986 8.31 28.91 37.10
CA PRO A 986 7.88 30.16 37.69
C PRO A 986 9.08 31.11 37.89
N THR A 987 8.82 32.41 37.83
CA THR A 987 9.84 33.46 37.96
C THR A 987 9.87 33.99 39.39
N ILE A 988 11.02 33.93 40.04
CA ILE A 988 11.20 34.41 41.41
C ILE A 988 11.92 35.76 41.39
N GLN A 989 11.29 36.79 41.95
CA GLN A 989 11.89 38.11 42.08
C GLN A 989 11.35 38.84 43.31
N GLY A 990 12.24 39.41 44.12
CA GLY A 990 11.86 40.28 45.25
C GLY A 990 10.97 39.61 46.29
N GLY A 991 11.17 38.32 46.57
CA GLY A 991 10.36 37.53 47.50
C GLY A 991 9.01 37.08 46.96
N LYS A 992 8.79 37.20 45.64
CA LYS A 992 7.55 36.79 44.97
C LYS A 992 7.83 35.72 43.95
N LEU A 993 6.92 34.75 43.88
CA LEU A 993 6.84 33.75 42.81
C LEU A 993 5.75 34.19 41.83
N TYR A 994 6.14 34.41 40.57
CA TYR A 994 5.24 34.70 39.47
C TYR A 994 5.02 33.45 38.62
N ALA A 995 3.76 33.08 38.40
CA ALA A 995 3.40 31.87 37.70
C ALA A 995 2.26 32.10 36.70
N ASN A 996 2.34 31.39 35.58
CA ASN A 996 1.26 31.27 34.61
C ASN A 996 0.58 29.91 34.81
N VAL A 997 -0.75 29.93 34.94
CA VAL A 997 -1.55 28.73 35.23
C VAL A 997 -2.61 28.57 34.15
N ARG A 998 -2.84 27.33 33.70
CA ARG A 998 -3.93 26.98 32.77
C ARG A 998 -5.26 26.91 33.52
N ASP A 999 -5.78 28.05 33.95
CA ASP A 999 -7.07 28.17 34.62
C ASP A 999 -7.78 29.51 34.31
N THR A 1000 -8.91 29.79 34.96
CA THR A 1000 -9.67 31.04 34.80
C THR A 1000 -8.87 32.29 35.19
N TYR A 1001 -7.83 32.14 36.02
CA TYR A 1001 -6.92 33.16 36.53
C TYR A 1001 -5.50 32.94 36.00
N VAL A 1002 -5.25 33.32 34.76
CA VAL A 1002 -4.00 33.03 34.03
C VAL A 1002 -2.70 33.41 34.79
N TRP A 1003 -2.69 34.49 35.57
CA TRP A 1003 -1.48 34.99 36.24
C TRP A 1003 -1.58 35.00 37.76
N TYR A 1004 -0.52 34.53 38.43
CA TYR A 1004 -0.42 34.49 39.89
C TYR A 1004 0.86 35.16 40.39
N ALA A 1005 0.76 35.82 41.55
CA ALA A 1005 1.90 36.22 42.38
C ALA A 1005 1.72 35.72 43.81
N LEU A 1006 2.63 34.86 44.26
CA LEU A 1006 2.63 34.26 45.59
C LEU A 1006 3.84 34.72 46.40
N ASN A 1007 3.71 34.73 47.72
CA ASN A 1007 4.82 34.94 48.64
C ASN A 1007 5.68 33.68 48.75
N VAL A 1008 6.98 33.79 48.46
CA VAL A 1008 7.90 32.66 48.50
C VAL A 1008 8.06 32.06 49.89
N SER A 1009 7.83 32.85 50.96
CA SER A 1009 8.04 32.40 52.35
C SER A 1009 6.93 31.50 52.88
N ASP A 1010 5.67 31.77 52.50
CA ASP A 1010 4.50 31.10 53.09
C ASP A 1010 3.40 30.70 52.09
N GLY A 1011 3.58 31.00 50.80
CA GLY A 1011 2.63 30.67 49.74
C GLY A 1011 1.39 31.56 49.69
N SER A 1012 1.31 32.62 50.51
CA SER A 1012 0.15 33.50 50.51
C SER A 1012 0.02 34.27 49.19
N LEU A 1013 -1.21 34.42 48.71
CA LEU A 1013 -1.52 35.15 47.48
C LEU A 1013 -1.29 36.65 47.66
N TYR A 1014 -0.47 37.26 46.81
CA TYR A 1014 -0.45 38.72 46.65
C TYR A 1014 -1.58 39.18 45.75
N TRP A 1015 -1.65 38.61 44.55
CA TRP A 1015 -2.68 38.89 43.56
C TRP A 1015 -2.78 37.75 42.55
N ARG A 1016 -3.94 37.65 41.89
CA ARG A 1016 -4.15 36.86 40.67
C ARG A 1016 -4.92 37.70 39.65
N GLY A 1017 -4.70 37.48 38.36
CA GLY A 1017 -5.29 38.28 37.28
C GLY A 1017 -5.83 37.42 36.13
N ASN A 1018 -6.84 37.94 35.44
CA ASN A 1018 -7.49 37.30 34.30
C ASN A 1018 -7.12 38.00 33.01
N ALA A 1019 -7.00 37.21 31.95
CA ALA A 1019 -6.74 37.70 30.61
C ALA A 1019 -8.03 38.05 29.82
N ALA A 1020 -9.10 37.26 29.95
CA ALA A 1020 -10.49 37.50 29.49
C ALA A 1020 -11.34 36.27 29.90
N THR A 1021 -12.67 36.30 29.68
CA THR A 1021 -13.67 35.32 30.21
C THR A 1021 -14.06 34.17 29.27
N ASP A 1022 -13.34 33.91 28.18
CA ASP A 1022 -13.68 32.80 27.28
C ASP A 1022 -12.91 31.53 27.65
N GLU A 1023 -13.64 30.54 28.17
CA GLU A 1023 -13.10 29.23 28.58
C GLU A 1023 -12.76 28.33 27.38
N SER A 1024 -13.06 28.75 26.13
CA SER A 1024 -13.06 27.84 24.98
C SER A 1024 -11.80 27.80 24.11
N LEU A 1025 -10.79 28.67 24.28
CA LEU A 1025 -9.62 28.71 23.36
C LEU A 1025 -8.26 29.05 24.07
N PHE A 1026 -7.17 28.53 23.50
CA PHE A 1026 -5.87 28.17 24.13
C PHE A 1026 -4.77 29.27 24.32
N VAL A 1027 -3.65 28.88 24.99
CA VAL A 1027 -2.24 29.32 24.79
C VAL A 1027 -1.57 30.29 25.81
N VAL A 1028 -1.56 30.02 27.13
CA VAL A 1028 -0.55 30.67 28.05
C VAL A 1028 0.27 29.67 28.83
N GLY A 1029 -0.15 28.42 28.80
CA GLY A 1029 0.45 27.42 29.65
C GLY A 1029 1.87 27.04 29.29
N ASP A 1030 2.48 27.69 28.28
CA ASP A 1030 3.89 27.53 27.91
C ASP A 1030 4.75 28.82 27.97
N VAL A 1031 4.21 29.93 28.48
CA VAL A 1031 4.94 31.21 28.59
C VAL A 1031 5.62 31.32 29.95
N GLU A 1032 6.94 31.54 29.98
CA GLU A 1032 7.66 31.93 31.19
C GLU A 1032 7.55 33.47 31.40
N PRO A 1033 7.09 33.95 32.59
CA PRO A 1033 7.07 35.39 32.88
C PRO A 1033 8.49 35.98 32.94
N ILE A 1034 8.74 37.11 32.28
CA ILE A 1034 10.08 37.74 32.27
C ILE A 1034 10.07 38.99 33.14
N TYR A 1035 10.97 39.07 34.12
CA TYR A 1035 11.17 40.30 34.88
C TYR A 1035 12.37 41.09 34.34
N ALA A 1036 12.11 42.21 33.67
CA ALA A 1036 13.15 43.06 33.06
C ALA A 1036 12.75 44.54 33.06
N GLY A 1037 13.72 45.44 33.26
CA GLY A 1037 13.46 46.89 33.29
C GLY A 1037 12.47 47.35 34.38
N GLY A 1038 12.29 46.56 35.45
CA GLY A 1038 11.31 46.79 36.52
C GLY A 1038 9.87 46.41 36.16
N GLN A 1039 9.65 45.79 35.00
CA GLN A 1039 8.35 45.33 34.51
C GLN A 1039 8.26 43.80 34.57
N LEU A 1040 7.05 43.28 34.76
CA LEU A 1040 6.76 41.86 34.58
C LEU A 1040 6.13 41.64 33.20
N TRP A 1041 6.90 41.14 32.25
CA TRP A 1041 6.48 40.86 30.88
C TRP A 1041 5.78 39.51 30.80
N THR A 1042 4.68 39.46 30.05
CA THR A 1042 3.84 38.28 29.85
C THR A 1042 3.16 38.35 28.48
N ILE A 1043 2.46 37.27 28.11
CA ILE A 1043 1.58 37.26 26.94
C ILE A 1043 0.13 37.18 27.43
N ASN A 1044 -0.72 38.02 26.86
CA ASN A 1044 -2.15 37.95 27.03
C ASN A 1044 -2.70 36.86 26.08
N PRO A 1045 -3.28 35.74 26.55
CA PRO A 1045 -3.76 34.64 25.70
C PRO A 1045 -4.71 35.06 24.59
N MET A 1046 -5.47 36.13 24.81
CA MET A 1046 -6.40 36.65 23.82
C MET A 1046 -6.26 38.17 23.75
N PRO A 1047 -5.67 38.71 22.66
CA PRO A 1047 -5.45 38.08 21.35
C PRO A 1047 -4.00 37.62 21.10
N THR A 1048 -3.27 37.07 22.08
CA THR A 1048 -1.82 36.73 22.04
C THR A 1048 -0.90 37.95 21.94
N ASP A 1049 -1.25 39.05 22.62
CA ASP A 1049 -0.45 40.27 22.68
C ASP A 1049 0.59 40.24 23.81
N ILE A 1050 1.72 40.92 23.63
CA ILE A 1050 2.69 41.14 24.70
C ILE A 1050 2.11 42.18 25.66
N SER A 1051 2.15 41.87 26.96
CA SER A 1051 1.69 42.77 28.00
C SER A 1051 2.71 42.88 29.13
N THR A 1052 2.66 43.99 29.87
CA THR A 1052 3.39 44.14 31.14
C THR A 1052 2.42 44.26 32.30
N LEU A 1053 2.63 43.47 33.35
CA LEU A 1053 1.88 43.54 34.59
C LEU A 1053 2.62 44.38 35.62
N ASN A 1054 1.86 45.09 36.46
CA ASN A 1054 2.41 45.70 37.65
C ASN A 1054 2.84 44.59 38.64
N PRO A 1055 4.12 44.49 39.02
CA PRO A 1055 4.59 43.41 39.90
C PRO A 1055 3.97 43.41 41.31
N ALA A 1056 3.42 44.56 41.74
CA ALA A 1056 2.78 44.73 43.05
C ALA A 1056 1.28 44.42 43.03
N THR A 1057 0.56 44.70 41.93
CA THR A 1057 -0.92 44.60 41.90
C THR A 1057 -1.47 43.61 40.86
N GLY A 1058 -0.67 43.15 39.91
CA GLY A 1058 -1.11 42.28 38.82
C GLY A 1058 -1.91 42.99 37.73
N ALA A 1059 -2.15 44.30 37.86
CA ALA A 1059 -2.84 45.06 36.84
C ALA A 1059 -2.02 45.13 35.55
N VAL A 1060 -2.66 44.92 34.41
CA VAL A 1060 -2.06 45.19 33.09
C VAL A 1060 -1.74 46.69 33.02
N THR A 1061 -0.47 47.02 32.81
CA THR A 1061 0.05 48.40 32.77
C THR A 1061 0.34 48.88 31.35
N TRP A 1062 0.47 47.94 30.42
CA TRP A 1062 0.67 48.16 29.00
C TRP A 1062 0.43 46.87 28.25
N THR A 1063 -0.09 47.00 27.04
CA THR A 1063 -0.23 45.95 26.03
C THR A 1063 0.32 46.56 24.75
N ASP A 1064 1.06 45.77 23.98
CA ASP A 1064 1.59 46.23 22.72
C ASP A 1064 0.45 46.60 21.75
N SER A 1065 0.73 47.51 20.81
CA SER A 1065 -0.25 47.96 19.82
C SER A 1065 -0.06 47.30 18.45
N ILE A 1066 0.79 46.28 18.36
CA ILE A 1066 1.21 45.64 17.11
C ILE A 1066 0.22 44.52 16.73
N GLY A 1067 -0.26 43.71 17.68
CA GLY A 1067 -1.39 42.77 17.49
C GLY A 1067 -1.09 41.59 16.54
N ASN A 1068 -0.12 40.75 16.89
CA ASN A 1068 0.69 40.01 15.91
C ASN A 1068 0.91 38.50 16.15
N ASP A 1069 0.05 37.81 16.90
CA ASP A 1069 0.17 36.35 17.08
C ASP A 1069 1.53 35.95 17.69
N PHE A 1070 1.82 36.44 18.90
CA PHE A 1070 3.09 36.17 19.59
C PHE A 1070 3.15 34.72 20.10
N SER A 1071 4.33 34.10 20.00
CA SER A 1071 4.52 32.68 20.31
C SER A 1071 4.25 32.35 21.78
N ALA A 1072 3.58 31.22 21.98
CA ALA A 1072 3.23 30.62 23.26
C ALA A 1072 4.40 30.26 24.17
N ARG A 1073 5.63 30.17 23.64
CA ARG A 1073 6.81 29.66 24.37
C ARG A 1073 7.62 30.74 25.07
N GLY A 1074 7.11 31.97 25.08
CA GLY A 1074 7.70 33.09 25.78
C GLY A 1074 8.82 33.77 25.01
N GLY A 1075 9.63 34.54 25.74
CA GLY A 1075 10.66 35.40 25.17
C GLY A 1075 12.00 35.23 25.88
N ALA A 1076 13.00 35.99 25.43
CA ALA A 1076 14.30 36.07 26.08
C ALA A 1076 14.59 37.52 26.49
N THR A 1077 15.55 37.74 27.38
CA THR A 1077 15.99 39.09 27.73
C THR A 1077 17.49 39.14 27.99
N ASP A 1078 18.11 40.26 27.63
CA ASP A 1078 19.47 40.63 28.06
C ASP A 1078 19.45 41.58 29.27
N GLY A 1079 18.28 41.81 29.86
CA GLY A 1079 17.99 42.76 30.93
C GLY A 1079 17.67 44.18 30.46
N THR A 1080 18.14 44.59 29.27
CA THR A 1080 17.88 45.91 28.67
C THR A 1080 16.80 45.84 27.59
N LEU A 1081 16.79 44.77 26.81
CA LEU A 1081 15.83 44.44 25.79
C LEU A 1081 15.09 43.14 26.15
N VAL A 1082 13.84 43.05 25.72
CA VAL A 1082 13.03 41.82 25.77
C VAL A 1082 12.68 41.42 24.34
N PHE A 1083 12.88 40.15 24.03
CA PHE A 1083 12.75 39.58 22.70
C PHE A 1083 11.59 38.59 22.65
N TYR A 1084 10.75 38.67 21.63
CA TYR A 1084 9.64 37.73 21.42
C TYR A 1084 9.54 37.30 19.95
N PRO A 1085 9.23 36.01 19.68
CA PRO A 1085 8.82 35.55 18.36
C PRO A 1085 7.32 35.82 18.13
N ALA A 1086 6.93 36.13 16.89
CA ALA A 1086 5.54 36.28 16.47
C ALA A 1086 5.30 35.74 15.06
N HIS A 1087 4.03 35.72 14.63
CA HIS A 1087 3.58 35.19 13.34
C HIS A 1087 4.04 33.75 13.11
N GLY A 1088 3.86 32.90 14.13
CA GLY A 1088 4.39 31.55 14.13
C GLY A 1088 5.91 31.49 13.97
N GLY A 1089 6.64 32.19 14.84
CA GLY A 1089 8.11 32.17 14.89
C GLY A 1089 8.82 32.80 13.68
N ARG A 1090 8.12 33.45 12.77
CA ARG A 1090 8.69 34.03 11.53
C ARG A 1090 9.24 35.43 11.72
N GLN A 1091 8.85 36.10 12.78
CA GLN A 1091 9.25 37.47 13.05
C GLN A 1091 9.73 37.63 14.48
N LEU A 1092 10.87 38.30 14.66
CA LEU A 1092 11.39 38.66 15.97
C LEU A 1092 11.11 40.13 16.26
N TYR A 1093 10.74 40.40 17.51
CA TYR A 1093 10.55 41.75 18.03
C TYR A 1093 11.46 41.95 19.23
N ALA A 1094 12.11 43.10 19.30
CA ALA A 1094 12.87 43.53 20.46
C ALA A 1094 12.29 44.82 21.03
N PHE A 1095 11.96 44.82 22.32
CA PHE A 1095 11.42 45.97 23.02
C PHE A 1095 12.41 46.43 24.08
N ASN A 1096 12.49 47.74 24.31
CA ASN A 1096 13.21 48.25 25.47
C ASN A 1096 12.49 47.84 26.76
N ALA A 1097 13.20 47.15 27.66
CA ALA A 1097 12.63 46.57 28.87
C ALA A 1097 12.02 47.62 29.82
N THR A 1098 12.51 48.86 29.79
CA THR A 1098 12.06 49.95 30.68
C THR A 1098 10.98 50.82 30.03
N THR A 1099 11.22 51.29 28.80
CA THR A 1099 10.30 52.23 28.12
C THR A 1099 9.18 51.53 27.37
N ARG A 1100 9.31 50.23 27.09
CA ARG A 1100 8.40 49.39 26.27
C ARG A 1100 8.32 49.81 24.81
N SER A 1101 9.21 50.70 24.36
CA SER A 1101 9.30 51.11 22.96
C SER A 1101 9.93 49.99 22.13
N LEU A 1102 9.37 49.72 20.95
CA LEU A 1102 9.97 48.83 19.96
C LEU A 1102 11.36 49.36 19.57
N ALA A 1103 12.40 48.55 19.81
CA ALA A 1103 13.79 48.86 19.46
C ALA A 1103 14.09 48.45 18.01
N TRP A 1104 13.74 47.22 17.64
CA TRP A 1104 13.86 46.70 16.28
C TRP A 1104 12.92 45.52 16.04
N THR A 1105 12.69 45.20 14.77
CA THR A 1105 12.00 43.97 14.34
C THR A 1105 12.77 43.32 13.20
N LYS A 1106 12.66 41.99 13.08
CA LYS A 1106 13.34 41.19 12.08
C LYS A 1106 12.40 40.14 11.49
N ASP A 1107 12.07 40.26 10.21
CA ASP A 1107 11.49 39.14 9.44
C ASP A 1107 12.60 38.11 9.21
N LEU A 1108 12.36 36.87 9.61
CA LEU A 1108 13.30 35.77 9.49
C LEU A 1108 13.26 35.12 8.11
N ARG A 1109 12.22 35.38 7.29
CA ARG A 1109 12.11 34.87 5.93
C ARG A 1109 13.07 35.61 4.99
N ALA A 1110 13.82 34.87 4.18
CA ALA A 1110 14.61 35.45 3.09
C ALA A 1110 13.73 35.77 1.87
N GLY A 1111 12.96 36.86 1.95
CA GLY A 1111 11.92 37.16 0.95
C GLY A 1111 10.77 36.14 1.02
N GLY A 1112 9.72 36.35 0.23
CA GLY A 1112 8.55 35.45 0.20
C GLY A 1112 8.82 34.03 -0.34
N THR A 1113 10.07 33.54 -0.33
CA THR A 1113 10.53 32.27 -0.92
C THR A 1113 11.24 31.32 0.06
N ASP A 1114 11.45 31.70 1.33
CA ASP A 1114 12.05 30.81 2.35
C ASP A 1114 11.00 29.84 2.93
N SER A 1115 10.81 28.68 2.30
CA SER A 1115 9.75 27.72 2.63
C SER A 1115 9.86 27.11 4.04
N ASP A 1116 11.06 27.03 4.62
CA ASP A 1116 11.25 26.53 5.98
C ASP A 1116 10.55 27.40 7.03
N LEU A 1117 10.33 28.68 6.70
CA LEU A 1117 9.60 29.64 7.51
C LEU A 1117 8.25 30.03 6.88
N GLN A 1118 7.76 29.30 5.85
CA GLN A 1118 6.44 29.55 5.22
C GLN A 1118 5.33 28.63 5.70
N GLU A 1119 5.65 27.46 6.25
CA GLU A 1119 4.69 26.61 6.97
C GLU A 1119 4.54 27.15 8.40
N TYR A 1120 3.33 27.11 8.97
CA TYR A 1120 3.03 27.72 10.28
C TYR A 1120 3.94 27.07 11.33
N GLN A 1121 5.06 27.69 11.73
CA GLN A 1121 5.86 27.19 12.84
C GLN A 1121 5.14 27.65 14.09
N ILE A 1122 4.52 26.73 14.83
CA ILE A 1122 3.60 27.19 15.87
C ILE A 1122 4.43 27.75 17.03
N ASP A 1123 5.67 27.29 17.21
CA ASP A 1123 6.47 27.64 18.36
C ASP A 1123 8.00 27.61 18.13
N SER A 1124 8.70 28.69 18.48
CA SER A 1124 10.17 28.78 18.38
C SER A 1124 10.78 29.19 19.71
N GLY A 1125 11.89 28.55 20.08
CA GLY A 1125 12.58 28.83 21.34
C GLY A 1125 13.57 29.99 21.19
N LEU A 1126 13.57 30.91 22.15
CA LEU A 1126 14.56 32.00 22.25
C LEU A 1126 15.40 31.87 23.53
N VAL A 1127 16.71 32.01 23.40
CA VAL A 1127 17.64 32.14 24.53
C VAL A 1127 18.67 33.21 24.25
N TYR A 1128 18.93 34.05 25.25
CA TYR A 1128 20.05 34.98 25.24
C TYR A 1128 21.21 34.42 26.05
N ASP A 1129 22.40 34.31 25.45
CA ASP A 1129 23.64 33.98 26.15
C ASP A 1129 24.85 34.68 25.50
N GLY A 1130 25.74 35.22 26.31
CA GLY A 1130 27.05 35.73 25.86
C GLY A 1130 27.01 36.76 24.72
N GLY A 1131 25.97 37.61 24.64
CA GLY A 1131 25.83 38.62 23.59
C GLY A 1131 25.28 38.09 22.25
N ILE A 1132 24.64 36.92 22.27
CA ILE A 1132 23.96 36.32 21.11
C ILE A 1132 22.53 35.98 21.53
N LEU A 1133 21.57 36.32 20.67
CA LEU A 1133 20.19 35.87 20.75
C LEU A 1133 20.05 34.62 19.87
N TYR A 1134 19.93 33.45 20.49
CA TYR A 1134 19.73 32.17 19.84
C TYR A 1134 18.26 31.93 19.60
N HIS A 1135 17.93 31.47 18.40
CA HIS A 1135 16.60 31.11 17.97
C HIS A 1135 16.62 29.70 17.40
N VAL A 1136 15.71 28.85 17.89
CA VAL A 1136 15.58 27.45 17.44
C VAL A 1136 14.18 27.25 16.87
N ALA A 1137 14.15 26.93 15.59
CA ALA A 1137 12.97 26.66 14.80
C ALA A 1137 12.66 25.16 14.74
N GLU A 1138 11.39 24.82 14.52
CA GLU A 1138 10.89 23.46 14.73
C GLU A 1138 11.50 22.41 13.77
N ARG A 1139 11.86 22.82 12.55
CA ARG A 1139 12.55 21.96 11.58
C ARG A 1139 14.06 21.81 11.83
N GLY A 1140 14.54 22.13 13.03
CA GLY A 1140 15.93 21.94 13.41
C GLY A 1140 16.87 23.10 13.09
N ARG A 1141 16.35 24.24 12.63
CA ARG A 1141 17.15 25.41 12.27
C ARG A 1141 17.51 26.23 13.50
N ILE A 1142 18.81 26.41 13.71
CA ILE A 1142 19.40 27.20 14.79
C ILE A 1142 20.01 28.46 14.19
N THR A 1143 19.52 29.62 14.59
CA THR A 1143 20.03 30.94 14.17
C THR A 1143 20.51 31.75 15.36
N GLY A 1144 21.63 32.46 15.17
CA GLY A 1144 22.14 33.42 16.15
C GLY A 1144 22.02 34.83 15.61
N TYR A 1145 21.49 35.74 16.42
CA TYR A 1145 21.34 37.16 16.10
C TYR A 1145 22.12 38.04 17.07
N ASP A 1146 22.52 39.22 16.60
CA ASP A 1146 22.95 40.31 17.48
C ASP A 1146 21.73 40.90 18.21
N PRO A 1147 21.69 40.84 19.55
CA PRO A 1147 20.57 41.35 20.34
C PRO A 1147 20.33 42.85 20.17
N ALA A 1148 21.36 43.64 19.82
CA ALA A 1148 21.24 45.09 19.74
C ALA A 1148 20.51 45.57 18.49
N ASN A 1149 20.56 44.80 17.38
CA ASN A 1149 20.04 45.24 16.09
C ASN A 1149 19.39 44.15 15.22
N GLY A 1150 19.35 42.89 15.67
CA GLY A 1150 18.75 41.78 14.94
C GLY A 1150 19.55 41.32 13.70
N SER A 1151 20.81 41.73 13.56
CA SER A 1151 21.68 41.26 12.48
C SER A 1151 22.05 39.78 12.67
N LEU A 1152 22.12 39.02 11.57
CA LEU A 1152 22.41 37.59 11.60
C LEU A 1152 23.90 37.36 11.88
N LYS A 1153 24.22 36.55 12.91
CA LYS A 1153 25.58 36.10 13.25
C LYS A 1153 25.91 34.74 12.64
N PHE A 1154 24.96 33.80 12.70
CA PHE A 1154 25.11 32.48 12.09
C PHE A 1154 23.75 31.81 11.83
N LYS A 1155 23.76 30.79 10.97
CA LYS A 1155 22.62 29.91 10.66
C LYS A 1155 23.14 28.48 10.51
N TYR A 1156 22.50 27.53 11.19
CA TYR A 1156 22.84 26.12 11.17
C TYR A 1156 21.58 25.25 11.12
N ASP A 1157 21.53 24.24 10.26
CA ASP A 1157 20.44 23.27 10.27
C ASP A 1157 20.92 21.99 10.98
N ALA A 1158 20.33 21.68 12.14
CA ALA A 1158 20.73 20.55 12.99
C ALA A 1158 20.09 19.22 12.57
N VAL A 1159 18.99 19.29 11.84
CA VAL A 1159 18.13 18.15 11.49
C VAL A 1159 17.99 18.11 9.97
N GLY A 1160 18.25 16.95 9.37
CA GLY A 1160 18.16 16.76 7.93
C GLY A 1160 16.91 15.99 7.51
N PHE A 1161 15.76 16.17 8.15
CA PHE A 1161 14.50 15.53 7.73
C PHE A 1161 13.41 16.56 7.46
N PRO A 1162 12.40 16.23 6.63
CA PRO A 1162 11.29 17.14 6.36
C PRO A 1162 10.39 17.41 7.58
N GLU A 1163 10.47 16.57 8.61
CA GLU A 1163 9.58 16.57 9.76
C GLU A 1163 10.01 17.64 10.80
N ARG A 1164 9.06 18.11 11.62
CA ARG A 1164 9.36 18.99 12.74
C ARG A 1164 9.98 18.15 13.85
N VAL A 1165 11.12 18.56 14.38
CA VAL A 1165 11.88 17.76 15.33
C VAL A 1165 12.18 18.54 16.60
N LEU A 1166 12.65 19.78 16.51
CA LEU A 1166 12.97 20.55 17.70
C LEU A 1166 11.72 21.26 18.22
N TRP A 1167 11.51 21.22 19.53
CA TRP A 1167 10.29 21.77 20.14
C TRP A 1167 10.62 22.55 21.40
N SER A 1168 11.50 22.03 22.26
CA SER A 1168 11.92 22.75 23.46
C SER A 1168 12.72 24.02 23.18
N THR A 1169 12.57 25.04 24.03
CA THR A 1169 13.57 26.11 24.18
C THR A 1169 14.95 25.48 24.39
N PRO A 1170 16.00 25.89 23.65
CA PRO A 1170 17.32 25.30 23.82
C PRO A 1170 17.91 25.66 25.17
N GLU A 1171 18.89 24.90 25.63
CA GLU A 1171 19.82 25.34 26.66
C GLU A 1171 21.10 25.85 25.98
N VAL A 1172 21.66 26.95 26.46
CA VAL A 1172 22.92 27.48 25.91
C VAL A 1172 23.94 27.69 27.01
N HIS A 1173 25.13 27.12 26.83
CA HIS A 1173 26.26 27.34 27.72
C HIS A 1173 27.57 27.44 26.93
N ASN A 1174 28.36 28.49 27.21
CA ASN A 1174 29.66 28.72 26.55
C ASN A 1174 29.57 28.58 25.02
N LYS A 1175 28.60 29.26 24.40
CA LYS A 1175 28.33 29.21 22.94
C LYS A 1175 27.94 27.82 22.40
N THR A 1176 27.65 26.84 23.26
CA THR A 1176 27.12 25.53 22.86
C THR A 1176 25.63 25.48 23.14
N ILE A 1177 24.86 25.15 22.11
CA ILE A 1177 23.41 24.99 22.10
C ILE A 1177 23.10 23.51 22.29
N TYR A 1178 22.23 23.20 23.25
CA TYR A 1178 21.66 21.88 23.48
C TYR A 1178 20.16 21.93 23.20
N ALA A 1179 19.66 21.08 22.31
CA ALA A 1179 18.25 21.03 21.96
C ALA A 1179 17.73 19.59 21.99
N GLY A 1180 16.56 19.40 22.61
CA GLY A 1180 15.83 18.13 22.60
C GLY A 1180 14.86 18.06 21.42
N GLY A 1181 14.78 16.89 20.81
CA GLY A 1181 13.89 16.62 19.69
C GLY A 1181 12.74 15.66 20.04
N ILE A 1182 11.59 15.87 19.40
CA ILE A 1182 10.49 14.91 19.42
C ILE A 1182 10.84 13.62 18.68
N ASP A 1183 11.89 13.59 17.85
CA ASP A 1183 12.48 12.36 17.32
C ASP A 1183 13.23 11.54 18.40
N GLY A 1184 13.38 12.09 19.61
CA GLY A 1184 14.03 11.49 20.75
C GLY A 1184 15.55 11.72 20.80
N LYS A 1185 16.10 12.60 19.97
CA LYS A 1185 17.51 12.96 19.98
C LYS A 1185 17.79 14.24 20.75
N VAL A 1186 18.96 14.30 21.36
CA VAL A 1186 19.56 15.51 21.92
C VAL A 1186 20.66 15.95 20.97
N TYR A 1187 20.61 17.21 20.54
CA TYR A 1187 21.56 17.82 19.62
C TYR A 1187 22.45 18.80 20.36
N ALA A 1188 23.76 18.66 20.25
CA ALA A 1188 24.73 19.63 20.76
C ALA A 1188 25.49 20.29 19.60
N VAL A 1189 25.44 21.63 19.56
CA VAL A 1189 25.99 22.44 18.46
C VAL A 1189 26.78 23.61 19.04
N THR A 1190 28.02 23.82 18.63
CA THR A 1190 28.88 24.88 19.19
C THR A 1190 29.15 25.98 18.18
N TYR A 1191 28.92 27.23 18.58
CA TYR A 1191 29.35 28.42 17.83
C TYR A 1191 30.80 28.79 18.21
N THR A 1192 31.71 28.72 17.24
CA THR A 1192 33.15 29.00 17.35
C THR A 1192 33.54 30.40 16.88
N GLY A 1193 32.58 31.21 16.42
CA GLY A 1193 32.85 32.57 15.96
C GLY A 1193 33.33 33.50 17.09
N SER A 1194 34.12 34.51 16.71
CA SER A 1194 34.67 35.53 17.62
C SER A 1194 33.59 36.41 18.22
#